data_AF-A0A964JLA0-F1
#
_entry.id   AF-A0A964JLA0-F1
#
_cell.length_a   1.000
_cell.length_b   1.000
_cell.length_c   1.000
_cell.angle_alpha   90.00
_cell.angle_beta   90.00
_cell.angle_gamma   90.00
#
_symmetry.space_group_name_H-M   'P 1'
#
loop_
_entity.id
_entity.type
_entity.pdbx_description
1 polymer ?
#
loop_
_entity_poly.entity_id
_entity_poly.type
_entity_poly.pdbx_seq_one_letter_code
_entity_poly.pdbx_strand_id
1 'polypeptide(L)'
;MAPDAPRPDDPDEEAVSAWLRRLSERPDPRADVGLRHETPAFPTLTGPLELTPAPADEGLERDPLSEAYFVEAFRALRCAIEPKTDRQREVFGVLKRNIDCYLQFTRRRLAYLYQGLRPKDRSTFSMIPWLLHNNVPGTPGFQAASHPAPVYGVRDFDFNATMQAAVSEVFPRAMSQRAVSSQRPVIRSVLAMGSVGTIGHSGGSDFDYWVVYDEAGMHPNERVLFQRKVEAIESWAKDRGLDAHLYLVDVERARRNDFGRAVDEGESGGSAMGKLLKEEFYRTAVYLSGELPLWWVIPLGLTESEHERLAGLITGSQAFIPGLRYCDLGYIATIEQQEFLGAGLWQINKSLKSPFKSLLKMALLSRYMNQARPTLLCDVLKKRVFEGERAPQFTDPYVLLFDAISEHYAALGDWTAFRLVQKCFYLKVGLKLSRDRRDKAAFMQRFRVMRAYIVRWGWERDLLADLDSMDTWSADRIDALGRAIRAFMLSTYRQLVLGARSSGADVAAVADEDLNVLGRRLYACFAAESGKVEHLFTYFLKEPRVEERLVVVEVPQAAPNERWEVHRRLVRGQLAGRESSMFAAAELGEVAAWLVFNGLFSQSTVVGLVAATSRTSVTEFRHLLEKFSGMFESPDPFAIPPATFLAPRRMARVALVVNLDLPREHEDLSDKAGVYFLPENWDILNYGRARQSQIVQVALVTVNNWGEMFCVRFTGNDALSRVVHTLFRRLDPRAPPEAMPEVFAPHGRQYQALRNRVGKLLSTLYETCVGEQQGSRCRVFAYEVGGRFQVIRREDARLTVVGARSVRGVLRQLGRMGTMVQETTCDHLSPSLSDLRALVDRARLELDSEVLIGWRTERTVTRVLVLDESGRMFGLECPSAQADRVLSRLIRRVGYHARSRVKTAADLRKLLRIYECRDGRTLGSQTVLSDDTARALTLLQLPRARKSELWLKGDLREGRQGLYFRLGNQIFGPRQFGRSFVFELVRRLLSEHTLYDAEVFTIDACDVNFGETANGKDDPGSVGKQLRLVQMAERWIVLALASFQGAAGKHWRRTTPFRGGFPIPGSSPLEIV
;
A
#
# COMPACT_ATOMS: atom_id res chain seq x y z
N MET A 1 12.16 -12.18 85.71
CA MET A 1 13.35 -12.11 84.86
C MET A 1 13.18 -13.07 83.69
N ALA A 2 12.86 -12.53 82.53
CA ALA A 2 13.26 -13.04 81.21
C ALA A 2 13.21 -11.79 80.29
N PRO A 3 14.28 -11.49 79.54
CA PRO A 3 14.43 -10.22 78.84
C PRO A 3 13.65 -10.19 77.52
N ASP A 4 13.35 -8.97 77.07
CA ASP A 4 12.77 -8.64 75.78
C ASP A 4 13.39 -9.45 74.63
N ALA A 5 12.54 -10.14 73.87
CA ALA A 5 12.89 -10.58 72.53
C ALA A 5 12.86 -9.36 71.59
N PRO A 6 13.91 -9.10 70.80
CA PRO A 6 13.87 -8.03 69.82
C PRO A 6 12.76 -8.36 68.81
N ARG A 7 11.87 -7.39 68.57
CA ARG A 7 11.00 -7.42 67.38
C ARG A 7 11.92 -7.56 66.16
N PRO A 8 11.56 -8.36 65.15
CA PRO A 8 12.36 -8.42 63.94
C PRO A 8 12.45 -7.00 63.37
N ASP A 9 13.67 -6.49 63.23
CA ASP A 9 13.94 -5.29 62.48
C ASP A 9 13.29 -5.44 61.11
N ASP A 10 12.38 -4.53 60.77
CA ASP A 10 11.63 -4.55 59.53
C ASP A 10 12.62 -4.31 58.37
N PRO A 11 12.92 -5.30 57.51
CA PRO A 11 13.90 -5.15 56.44
C PRO A 11 13.54 -4.03 55.45
N ASP A 12 12.29 -3.53 55.52
CA ASP A 12 11.77 -2.43 54.71
C ASP A 12 12.19 -1.02 55.22
N GLU A 13 12.49 -0.84 56.52
CA GLU A 13 12.96 0.46 57.05
C GLU A 13 14.44 0.72 56.76
N GLU A 14 15.25 -0.33 56.63
CA GLU A 14 16.69 -0.24 56.42
C GLU A 14 17.04 0.23 55.00
N ALA A 15 16.27 -0.21 53.99
CA ALA A 15 16.49 0.20 52.59
C ALA A 15 16.16 1.68 52.34
N VAL A 16 15.05 2.17 52.91
CA VAL A 16 14.68 3.60 52.85
C VAL A 16 15.69 4.43 53.64
N SER A 17 16.14 3.94 54.80
CA SER A 17 17.20 4.58 55.59
C SER A 17 18.56 4.60 54.88
N ALA A 18 18.89 3.56 54.12
CA ALA A 18 20.11 3.50 53.32
C ALA A 18 20.06 4.49 52.15
N TRP A 19 18.89 4.70 51.55
CA TRP A 19 18.69 5.72 50.52
C TRP A 19 18.77 7.14 51.07
N LEU A 20 18.13 7.44 52.21
CA LEU A 20 18.23 8.75 52.89
C LEU A 20 19.68 9.08 53.26
N ARG A 21 20.45 8.09 53.76
CA ARG A 21 21.90 8.22 54.00
C ARG A 21 22.70 8.47 52.73
N ARG A 22 22.42 7.74 51.64
CA ARG A 22 23.05 8.02 50.33
C ARG A 22 22.72 9.41 49.79
N LEU A 23 21.61 10.02 50.21
CA LEU A 23 21.19 11.36 49.80
C LEU A 23 21.90 12.46 50.57
N SER A 24 22.10 12.28 51.88
CA SER A 24 22.88 13.20 52.71
C SER A 24 24.38 13.14 52.44
N GLU A 25 24.88 12.02 51.90
CA GLU A 25 26.29 11.80 51.57
C GLU A 25 26.68 12.19 50.13
N ARG A 26 25.75 12.70 49.29
CA ARG A 26 26.12 13.08 47.91
C ARG A 26 26.99 14.33 47.90
N PRO A 27 28.20 14.30 47.32
CA PRO A 27 28.95 15.52 47.04
C PRO A 27 28.18 16.39 46.05
N ASP A 28 28.33 17.70 46.18
CA ASP A 28 27.80 18.70 45.24
C ASP A 28 28.16 18.31 43.80
N PRO A 29 27.19 18.09 42.89
CA PRO A 29 27.46 17.72 41.51
C PRO A 29 28.16 18.83 40.70
N ARG A 30 28.52 19.96 41.32
CA ARG A 30 29.41 20.98 40.73
C ARG A 30 30.89 20.60 40.70
N ALA A 31 31.29 19.44 41.24
CA ALA A 31 32.70 19.11 41.41
C ALA A 31 33.36 18.27 40.29
N ASP A 32 32.63 17.76 39.28
CA ASP A 32 33.31 16.86 38.31
C ASP A 32 32.76 16.93 36.88
N VAL A 33 33.28 17.89 36.10
CA VAL A 33 33.46 17.77 34.63
C VAL A 33 34.74 18.52 34.25
N GLY A 34 35.89 17.96 34.63
CA GLY A 34 37.20 18.41 34.19
C GLY A 34 37.68 17.65 32.95
N LEU A 35 37.08 17.87 31.78
CA LEU A 35 37.67 17.47 30.50
C LEU A 35 37.52 18.62 29.49
N ARG A 36 38.50 19.53 29.54
CA ARG A 36 38.74 20.50 28.47
C ARG A 36 39.44 19.78 27.32
N HIS A 37 38.69 19.44 26.28
CA HIS A 37 39.27 19.35 24.94
C HIS A 37 39.10 20.71 24.27
N GLU A 38 40.22 21.33 23.91
CA GLU A 38 40.24 22.59 23.17
C GLU A 38 39.71 22.36 21.75
N THR A 39 38.43 22.66 21.55
CA THR A 39 37.80 22.93 20.24
C THR A 39 37.53 24.45 20.12
N PRO A 40 37.61 25.03 18.91
CA PRO A 40 37.57 26.47 18.73
C PRO A 40 36.21 27.07 19.13
N ALA A 41 36.27 28.27 19.72
CA ALA A 41 35.19 28.96 20.41
C ALA A 41 33.88 29.13 19.59
N PHE A 42 32.83 28.39 19.95
CA PHE A 42 31.41 28.70 19.68
C PHE A 42 30.45 28.32 20.84
N PRO A 43 30.70 28.67 22.12
CA PRO A 43 29.88 28.14 23.25
C PRO A 43 28.43 28.67 23.31
N THR A 44 27.99 29.54 22.40
CA THR A 44 26.76 30.34 22.60
C THR A 44 25.52 29.81 21.89
N LEU A 45 25.59 28.73 21.09
CA LEU A 45 24.45 28.28 20.25
C LEU A 45 23.55 27.20 20.87
N THR A 46 23.99 26.47 21.90
CA THR A 46 23.27 25.30 22.49
C THR A 46 23.23 25.28 24.00
N GLY A 47 22.15 24.76 24.59
CA GLY A 47 21.96 24.63 26.05
C GLY A 47 20.75 25.40 26.58
N PRO A 48 20.47 25.40 27.89
CA PRO A 48 19.34 26.14 28.45
C PRO A 48 19.45 27.65 28.20
N LEU A 49 18.33 28.34 28.00
CA LEU A 49 18.31 29.81 27.89
C LEU A 49 18.42 30.46 29.27
N GLU A 50 19.40 31.34 29.46
CA GLU A 50 19.44 32.24 30.61
C GLU A 50 18.65 33.51 30.28
N LEU A 51 17.40 33.58 30.75
CA LEU A 51 16.56 34.77 30.63
C LEU A 51 16.44 35.44 32.00
N THR A 52 16.65 36.75 32.07
CA THR A 52 16.29 37.53 33.27
C THR A 52 14.79 37.34 33.55
N PRO A 53 14.40 36.93 34.77
CA PRO A 53 13.00 36.78 35.13
C PRO A 53 12.28 38.11 34.88
N ALA A 54 11.11 38.05 34.26
CA ALA A 54 10.34 39.25 34.02
C ALA A 54 9.89 39.87 35.35
N PRO A 55 9.87 41.21 35.49
CA PRO A 55 9.27 41.84 36.66
C PRO A 55 7.77 41.47 36.71
N ALA A 56 7.40 40.76 37.78
CA ALA A 56 6.10 40.16 38.08
C ALA A 56 5.63 39.00 37.17
N ASP A 57 6.17 37.78 37.40
CA ASP A 57 5.50 36.50 37.10
C ASP A 57 4.26 36.25 37.99
N GLU A 58 3.95 37.13 38.95
CA GLU A 58 2.80 37.01 39.87
C GLU A 58 1.44 36.97 39.16
N GLY A 59 1.31 37.62 37.99
CA GLY A 59 0.05 37.65 37.24
C GLY A 59 -0.29 36.32 36.56
N LEU A 60 0.70 35.44 36.35
CA LEU A 60 0.52 34.17 35.67
C LEU A 60 0.31 33.01 36.65
N GLU A 61 0.86 33.12 37.86
CA GLU A 61 0.54 32.24 38.99
C GLU A 61 -0.93 32.39 39.45
N ARG A 62 -1.56 33.53 39.13
CA ARG A 62 -2.94 33.89 39.55
C ARG A 62 -3.98 33.88 38.41
N ASP A 63 -3.84 32.99 37.42
CA ASP A 63 -4.93 32.79 36.45
C ASP A 63 -6.15 32.18 37.18
N PRO A 64 -7.31 32.88 37.22
CA PRO A 64 -8.43 32.50 38.07
C PRO A 64 -9.06 31.17 37.67
N LEU A 65 -8.90 30.73 36.41
CA LEU A 65 -9.39 29.44 35.96
C LEU A 65 -8.47 28.31 36.45
N SER A 66 -7.16 28.51 36.46
CA SER A 66 -6.22 27.52 37.00
C SER A 66 -6.23 27.45 38.54
N GLU A 67 -6.45 28.56 39.24
CA GLU A 67 -6.42 28.61 40.71
C GLU A 67 -7.51 27.73 41.36
N ALA A 68 -8.64 27.54 40.68
CA ALA A 68 -9.73 26.69 41.14
C ALA A 68 -9.32 25.21 41.25
N TYR A 69 -8.30 24.75 40.53
CA TYR A 69 -7.87 23.35 40.55
C TYR A 69 -7.06 23.02 41.80
N PHE A 70 -7.33 21.85 42.41
CA PHE A 70 -6.55 21.25 43.51
C PHE A 70 -6.61 21.98 44.85
N VAL A 71 -7.61 22.85 45.08
CA VAL A 71 -7.76 23.60 46.34
C VAL A 71 -7.82 22.67 47.55
N GLU A 72 -8.59 21.58 47.45
CA GLU A 72 -8.69 20.58 48.52
C GLU A 72 -7.39 19.79 48.70
N ALA A 73 -6.64 19.50 47.65
CA ALA A 73 -5.33 18.85 47.76
C ALA A 73 -4.30 19.72 48.48
N PHE A 74 -4.25 21.03 48.16
CA PHE A 74 -3.42 21.98 48.91
C PHE A 74 -3.87 22.13 50.36
N ARG A 75 -5.17 22.03 50.64
CA ARG A 75 -5.68 21.99 52.02
C ARG A 75 -5.21 20.72 52.74
N ALA A 76 -5.34 19.55 52.12
CA ALA A 76 -4.87 18.28 52.68
C ALA A 76 -3.36 18.32 53.01
N LEU A 77 -2.53 18.86 52.12
CA LEU A 77 -1.09 19.03 52.37
C LEU A 77 -0.79 19.93 53.57
N ARG A 78 -1.52 21.05 53.72
CA ARG A 78 -1.34 21.98 54.85
C ARG A 78 -1.78 21.37 56.18
N CYS A 79 -2.84 20.57 56.17
CA CYS A 79 -3.39 19.91 57.36
C CYS A 79 -2.70 18.59 57.70
N ALA A 80 -1.81 18.08 56.85
CA ALA A 80 -1.16 16.79 57.06
C ALA A 80 -0.24 16.83 58.29
N ILE A 81 -0.52 15.95 59.26
CA ILE A 81 0.19 15.84 60.54
C ILE A 81 1.50 15.08 60.33
N GLU A 82 2.60 15.61 60.86
CA GLU A 82 3.91 14.95 60.79
C GLU A 82 3.98 13.64 61.61
N PRO A 83 4.67 12.61 61.10
CA PRO A 83 4.89 11.36 61.83
C PRO A 83 5.65 11.55 63.15
N LYS A 84 5.51 10.59 64.07
CA LYS A 84 6.16 10.67 65.40
C LYS A 84 7.66 10.40 65.35
N THR A 85 8.14 9.52 64.47
CA THR A 85 9.56 9.14 64.39
C THR A 85 10.34 10.09 63.46
N ASP A 86 11.61 10.39 63.79
CA ASP A 86 12.44 11.32 63.00
C ASP A 86 12.65 10.85 61.55
N ARG A 87 12.83 9.53 61.33
CA ARG A 87 13.01 8.95 59.99
C ARG A 87 11.75 9.02 59.13
N GLN A 88 10.57 8.74 59.71
CA GLN A 88 9.31 8.90 58.98
C GLN A 88 9.01 10.38 58.69
N ARG A 89 9.43 11.32 59.56
CA ARG A 89 9.32 12.76 59.31
C ARG A 89 10.12 13.20 58.09
N GLU A 90 11.33 12.71 57.91
CA GLU A 90 12.16 13.05 56.75
C GLU A 90 11.52 12.58 55.43
N VAL A 91 11.14 11.30 55.35
CA VAL A 91 10.44 10.75 54.17
C VAL A 91 9.14 11.50 53.90
N PHE A 92 8.35 11.74 54.94
CA PHE A 92 7.10 12.48 54.84
C PHE A 92 7.31 13.91 54.33
N GLY A 93 8.34 14.61 54.82
CA GLY A 93 8.71 15.95 54.37
C GLY A 93 9.07 15.97 52.88
N VAL A 94 9.84 14.99 52.40
CA VAL A 94 10.19 14.87 50.97
C VAL A 94 8.95 14.61 50.12
N LEU A 95 8.12 13.62 50.47
CA LEU A 95 6.93 13.28 49.69
C LEU A 95 5.91 14.43 49.66
N LYS A 96 5.69 15.10 50.80
CA LYS A 96 4.83 16.29 50.91
C LYS A 96 5.33 17.42 50.01
N ARG A 97 6.64 17.68 50.00
CA ARG A 97 7.27 18.68 49.12
C ARG A 97 7.11 18.31 47.65
N ASN A 98 7.32 17.05 47.28
CA ASN A 98 7.18 16.59 45.90
C ASN A 98 5.77 16.82 45.36
N ILE A 99 4.74 16.50 46.17
CA ILE A 99 3.33 16.73 45.81
C ILE A 99 3.06 18.23 45.64
N ASP A 100 3.49 19.07 46.59
CA ASP A 100 3.31 20.52 46.51
C ASP A 100 3.95 21.10 45.23
N CYS A 101 5.21 20.74 44.94
CA CYS A 101 5.91 21.15 43.73
C CYS A 101 5.17 20.71 42.46
N TYR A 102 4.69 19.46 42.41
CA TYR A 102 3.98 18.92 41.25
C TYR A 102 2.62 19.59 41.02
N LEU A 103 1.83 19.81 42.07
CA LEU A 103 0.54 20.50 41.97
C LEU A 103 0.73 21.95 41.50
N GLN A 104 1.73 22.66 42.04
CA GLN A 104 2.06 24.01 41.59
C GLN A 104 2.52 24.03 40.13
N PHE A 105 3.34 23.07 39.71
CA PHE A 105 3.76 22.93 38.31
C PHE A 105 2.57 22.68 37.38
N THR A 106 1.67 21.77 37.75
CA THR A 106 0.46 21.45 36.98
C THR A 106 -0.46 22.67 36.86
N ARG A 107 -0.69 23.40 37.96
CA ARG A 107 -1.50 24.62 37.96
C ARG A 107 -0.93 25.69 37.03
N ARG A 108 0.40 25.89 37.04
CA ARG A 108 1.09 26.78 36.09
C ARG A 108 0.86 26.36 34.63
N ARG A 109 0.96 25.06 34.31
CA ARG A 109 0.67 24.56 32.95
C ARG A 109 -0.79 24.78 32.53
N LEU A 110 -1.74 24.63 33.45
CA LEU A 110 -3.14 24.96 33.22
C LEU A 110 -3.34 26.45 32.94
N ALA A 111 -2.69 27.34 33.71
CA ALA A 111 -2.72 28.78 33.45
C ALA A 111 -2.22 29.12 32.04
N TYR A 112 -1.08 28.56 31.64
CA TYR A 112 -0.54 28.73 30.27
C TYR A 112 -1.50 28.24 29.19
N LEU A 113 -2.20 27.14 29.44
CA LEU A 113 -3.20 26.60 28.53
C LEU A 113 -4.40 27.55 28.41
N TYR A 114 -5.06 27.85 29.52
CA TYR A 114 -6.28 28.65 29.54
C TYR A 114 -6.09 30.01 28.87
N GLN A 115 -4.98 30.69 29.13
CA GLN A 115 -4.70 31.98 28.49
C GLN A 115 -4.57 31.88 26.96
N GLY A 116 -4.11 30.74 26.43
CA GLY A 116 -3.99 30.47 25.00
C GLY A 116 -5.28 30.02 24.31
N LEU A 117 -6.21 29.42 25.05
CA LEU A 117 -7.46 28.88 24.50
C LEU A 117 -8.52 29.95 24.23
N ARG A 118 -9.38 29.71 23.22
CA ARG A 118 -10.60 30.51 22.98
C ARG A 118 -11.63 30.20 24.08
N PRO A 119 -12.54 31.12 24.45
CA PRO A 119 -13.53 30.89 25.50
C PRO A 119 -14.32 29.57 25.37
N LYS A 120 -14.77 29.24 24.15
CA LYS A 120 -15.48 27.98 23.87
C LYS A 120 -14.62 26.72 24.10
N ASP A 121 -13.33 26.79 23.78
CA ASP A 121 -12.39 25.69 24.01
C ASP A 121 -12.10 25.54 25.50
N ARG A 122 -11.99 26.65 26.25
CA ARG A 122 -11.81 26.65 27.71
C ARG A 122 -12.96 25.95 28.42
N SER A 123 -14.21 26.28 28.06
CA SER A 123 -15.38 25.65 28.68
C SER A 123 -15.46 24.16 28.31
N THR A 124 -15.24 23.81 27.05
CA THR A 124 -15.25 22.42 26.58
C THR A 124 -14.18 21.57 27.28
N PHE A 125 -12.92 22.03 27.32
CA PHE A 125 -11.80 21.36 28.01
C PHE A 125 -12.10 21.13 29.50
N SER A 126 -12.61 22.15 30.19
CA SER A 126 -12.87 22.09 31.63
C SER A 126 -13.99 21.10 32.00
N MET A 127 -14.93 20.83 31.10
CA MET A 127 -16.07 19.95 31.37
C MET A 127 -15.77 18.46 31.15
N ILE A 128 -14.68 18.09 30.45
CA ILE A 128 -14.37 16.68 30.15
C ILE A 128 -14.35 15.81 31.42
N PRO A 129 -13.65 16.17 32.52
CA PRO A 129 -13.69 15.37 33.75
C PRO A 129 -15.10 15.24 34.36
N TRP A 130 -15.90 16.30 34.29
CA TRP A 130 -17.28 16.29 34.80
C TRP A 130 -18.19 15.37 33.97
N LEU A 131 -18.07 15.40 32.65
CA LEU A 131 -18.81 14.52 31.75
C LEU A 131 -18.43 13.06 31.97
N LEU A 132 -17.16 12.76 32.22
CA LEU A 132 -16.71 11.41 32.58
C LEU A 132 -17.30 10.96 33.92
N HIS A 133 -17.31 11.84 34.93
CA HIS A 133 -17.80 11.54 36.27
C HIS A 133 -19.32 11.32 36.35
N ASN A 134 -20.12 12.12 35.63
CA ASN A 134 -21.57 12.19 35.83
C ASN A 134 -22.37 11.50 34.71
N ASN A 135 -23.52 10.90 35.05
CA ASN A 135 -24.50 10.42 34.07
C ASN A 135 -25.82 11.21 34.21
N VAL A 136 -25.96 12.32 33.49
CA VAL A 136 -27.10 13.24 33.64
C VAL A 136 -27.88 13.37 32.31
N PRO A 137 -29.22 13.28 32.32
CA PRO A 137 -30.04 13.50 31.13
C PRO A 137 -29.69 14.80 30.38
N GLY A 138 -29.53 14.70 29.06
CA GLY A 138 -29.19 15.84 28.20
C GLY A 138 -27.70 16.16 28.09
N THR A 139 -26.83 15.33 28.66
CA THR A 139 -25.36 15.39 28.47
C THR A 139 -24.88 14.30 27.50
N PRO A 140 -23.76 14.51 26.79
CA PRO A 140 -23.20 13.50 25.89
C PRO A 140 -22.87 12.21 26.63
N GLY A 141 -23.23 11.08 26.03
CA GLY A 141 -22.98 9.75 26.59
C GLY A 141 -23.91 9.35 27.75
N PHE A 142 -25.02 10.06 27.95
CA PHE A 142 -26.05 9.70 28.93
C PHE A 142 -26.64 8.30 28.67
N GLN A 143 -26.84 7.52 29.73
CA GLN A 143 -27.43 6.19 29.69
C GLN A 143 -28.67 6.11 30.58
N ALA A 144 -29.81 5.70 30.01
CA ALA A 144 -31.07 5.57 30.72
C ALA A 144 -31.08 4.41 31.73
N ALA A 145 -31.91 4.54 32.78
CA ALA A 145 -31.95 3.70 33.99
C ALA A 145 -32.39 2.24 33.80
N SER A 146 -32.41 1.69 32.58
CA SER A 146 -32.73 0.28 32.31
C SER A 146 -31.57 -0.69 32.59
N HIS A 147 -30.43 -0.18 33.09
CA HIS A 147 -29.26 -0.94 33.55
C HIS A 147 -29.01 -0.65 35.04
N PRO A 148 -28.40 -1.56 35.83
CA PRO A 148 -27.90 -1.20 37.15
C PRO A 148 -27.08 0.09 37.06
N ALA A 149 -27.19 0.94 38.09
CA ALA A 149 -26.64 2.30 38.10
C ALA A 149 -25.21 2.33 37.53
N PRO A 150 -24.86 3.35 36.73
CA PRO A 150 -23.56 3.41 36.08
C PRO A 150 -22.42 3.32 37.09
N VAL A 151 -21.55 2.33 36.91
CA VAL A 151 -20.38 2.08 37.78
C VAL A 151 -19.24 3.07 37.49
N TYR A 152 -19.30 3.81 36.39
CA TYR A 152 -18.28 4.78 36.00
C TYR A 152 -18.36 6.09 36.82
N GLY A 153 -17.20 6.57 37.24
CA GLY A 153 -17.02 7.81 38.00
C GLY A 153 -15.55 8.04 38.31
N VAL A 154 -15.13 9.31 38.32
CA VAL A 154 -13.76 9.70 38.73
C VAL A 154 -13.66 9.61 40.25
N ARG A 155 -12.66 8.88 40.76
CA ARG A 155 -12.32 8.84 42.19
C ARG A 155 -11.90 10.22 42.67
N ASP A 156 -12.16 10.56 43.93
CA ASP A 156 -11.79 11.86 44.52
C ASP A 156 -12.10 13.06 43.60
N PHE A 157 -13.25 13.01 42.92
CA PHE A 157 -13.64 14.03 41.95
C PHE A 157 -13.89 15.38 42.63
N ASP A 158 -13.09 16.36 42.24
CA ASP A 158 -13.20 17.76 42.68
C ASP A 158 -13.98 18.59 41.64
N PHE A 159 -15.25 18.89 41.93
CA PHE A 159 -16.07 19.74 41.07
C PHE A 159 -15.77 21.22 41.32
N ASN A 160 -14.60 21.67 40.85
CA ASN A 160 -14.10 23.02 41.14
C ASN A 160 -14.87 24.16 40.43
N ALA A 161 -14.62 25.40 40.86
CA ALA A 161 -15.32 26.59 40.36
C ALA A 161 -15.22 26.79 38.84
N THR A 162 -14.11 26.43 38.22
CA THR A 162 -13.92 26.52 36.77
C THR A 162 -14.79 25.52 36.02
N MET A 163 -14.87 24.28 36.51
CA MET A 163 -15.77 23.28 35.97
C MET A 163 -17.24 23.69 36.17
N GLN A 164 -17.59 24.19 37.37
CA GLN A 164 -18.95 24.66 37.68
C GLN A 164 -19.41 25.78 36.74
N ALA A 165 -18.55 26.77 36.50
CA ALA A 165 -18.85 27.87 35.57
C ALA A 165 -19.08 27.36 34.14
N ALA A 166 -18.21 26.47 33.65
CA ALA A 166 -18.34 25.89 32.31
C ALA A 166 -19.61 25.04 32.16
N VAL A 167 -19.91 24.18 33.14
CA VAL A 167 -21.13 23.35 33.12
C VAL A 167 -22.39 24.21 33.21
N SER A 168 -22.38 25.27 34.02
CA SER A 168 -23.53 26.18 34.14
C SER A 168 -23.80 26.93 32.84
N GLU A 169 -22.75 27.29 32.09
CA GLU A 169 -22.85 27.94 30.78
C GLU A 169 -23.43 27.00 29.72
N VAL A 170 -22.95 25.75 29.65
CA VAL A 170 -23.26 24.84 28.52
C VAL A 170 -24.43 23.90 28.81
N PHE A 171 -24.59 23.47 30.07
CA PHE A 171 -25.60 22.51 30.50
C PHE A 171 -26.39 23.01 31.74
N PRO A 172 -27.06 24.18 31.68
CA PRO A 172 -27.75 24.77 32.83
C PRO A 172 -28.81 23.84 33.44
N ARG A 173 -29.52 23.06 32.60
CA ARG A 173 -30.52 22.09 33.05
C ARG A 173 -29.90 20.88 33.77
N ALA A 174 -28.67 20.51 33.45
CA ALA A 174 -27.99 19.37 34.06
C ALA A 174 -27.42 19.75 35.43
N MET A 175 -27.02 21.02 35.63
CA MET A 175 -26.56 21.53 36.92
C MET A 175 -27.66 21.42 38.00
N SER A 176 -28.91 21.72 37.63
CA SER A 176 -30.05 21.63 38.55
C SER A 176 -30.54 20.21 38.83
N GLN A 177 -30.03 19.20 38.12
CA GLN A 177 -30.40 17.80 38.32
C GLN A 177 -29.46 17.14 39.32
N ARG A 178 -30.00 16.24 40.16
CA ARG A 178 -29.18 15.50 41.12
C ARG A 178 -28.25 14.55 40.36
N ALA A 179 -26.95 14.87 40.36
CA ALA A 179 -25.92 14.00 39.83
C ALA A 179 -26.04 12.60 40.48
N VAL A 180 -26.18 11.57 39.66
CA VAL A 180 -26.05 10.18 40.11
C VAL A 180 -24.55 9.89 40.16
N SER A 181 -23.94 10.04 41.33
CA SER A 181 -22.56 9.61 41.54
C SER A 181 -22.51 8.09 41.67
N SER A 182 -21.55 7.46 41.00
CA SER A 182 -21.30 6.02 41.13
C SER A 182 -20.95 5.69 42.58
N GLN A 183 -21.58 4.66 43.15
CA GLN A 183 -21.19 4.11 44.46
C GLN A 183 -19.83 3.39 44.43
N ARG A 184 -19.26 3.16 43.23
CA ARG A 184 -17.97 2.49 43.01
C ARG A 184 -17.21 3.14 41.83
N PRO A 185 -16.61 4.33 42.01
CA PRO A 185 -15.86 5.00 40.94
C PRO A 185 -14.65 4.16 40.46
N VAL A 186 -14.66 3.79 39.18
CA VAL A 186 -13.60 2.98 38.52
C VAL A 186 -12.54 3.82 37.81
N ILE A 187 -12.82 5.09 37.49
CA ILE A 187 -11.83 5.98 36.86
C ILE A 187 -10.90 6.46 37.97
N ARG A 188 -9.64 6.04 37.92
CA ARG A 188 -8.59 6.37 38.89
C ARG A 188 -8.11 7.80 38.69
N SER A 189 -7.80 8.20 37.46
CA SER A 189 -7.25 9.53 37.17
C SER A 189 -7.59 10.00 35.75
N VAL A 190 -7.70 11.31 35.57
CA VAL A 190 -7.88 11.95 34.25
C VAL A 190 -6.78 12.97 34.05
N LEU A 191 -5.98 12.77 32.99
CA LEU A 191 -4.86 13.64 32.64
C LEU A 191 -4.91 14.01 31.16
N ALA A 192 -4.57 15.24 30.82
CA ALA A 192 -4.29 15.62 29.44
C ALA A 192 -2.79 15.48 29.15
N MET A 193 -2.37 15.17 27.93
CA MET A 193 -0.95 15.02 27.59
C MET A 193 -0.59 15.62 26.23
N GLY A 194 0.67 15.47 25.82
CA GLY A 194 1.17 15.96 24.54
C GLY A 194 1.57 17.43 24.57
N SER A 195 1.00 18.25 23.70
CA SER A 195 1.40 19.67 23.61
C SER A 195 0.67 20.58 24.61
N VAL A 196 -0.37 20.09 25.28
CA VAL A 196 -1.27 20.86 26.15
C VAL A 196 -0.50 21.69 27.18
N GLY A 197 -0.70 23.01 27.23
CA GLY A 197 -0.04 23.87 28.23
C GLY A 197 1.48 23.99 28.09
N THR A 198 2.03 23.72 26.89
CA THR A 198 3.44 23.94 26.54
C THR A 198 3.60 25.06 25.50
N ILE A 199 4.83 25.49 25.24
CA ILE A 199 5.17 26.43 24.16
C ILE A 199 4.80 25.86 22.79
N GLY A 200 4.80 24.54 22.65
CA GLY A 200 4.40 23.82 21.44
C GLY A 200 2.88 23.71 21.24
N HIS A 201 2.04 24.22 22.16
CA HIS A 201 0.59 24.23 21.99
C HIS A 201 0.14 25.32 21.02
N SER A 202 -0.60 24.94 19.99
CA SER A 202 -1.19 25.86 19.00
C SER A 202 -2.70 25.65 18.90
N GLY A 203 -3.44 26.60 18.31
CA GLY A 203 -4.89 26.47 18.13
C GLY A 203 -5.35 25.32 17.22
N GLY A 204 -4.43 24.66 16.51
CA GLY A 204 -4.71 23.45 15.73
C GLY A 204 -4.15 22.17 16.36
N SER A 205 -3.76 22.20 17.63
CA SER A 205 -3.28 21.03 18.36
C SER A 205 -4.44 20.20 18.93
N ASP A 206 -4.28 18.89 18.84
CA ASP A 206 -5.10 17.86 19.45
C ASP A 206 -5.00 17.88 21.00
N PHE A 207 -6.06 17.38 21.65
CA PHE A 207 -6.12 17.15 23.09
C PHE A 207 -6.23 15.67 23.39
N ASP A 208 -5.11 15.07 23.75
CA ASP A 208 -5.06 13.67 24.17
C ASP A 208 -5.30 13.57 25.67
N TYR A 209 -6.32 12.81 26.07
CA TYR A 209 -6.63 12.52 27.48
C TYR A 209 -6.33 11.05 27.77
N TRP A 210 -5.60 10.81 28.86
CA TRP A 210 -5.55 9.50 29.49
C TRP A 210 -6.63 9.42 30.57
N VAL A 211 -7.61 8.57 30.31
CA VAL A 211 -8.64 8.19 31.27
C VAL A 211 -8.18 6.88 31.90
N VAL A 212 -7.44 7.00 33.01
CA VAL A 212 -6.89 5.84 33.72
C VAL A 212 -8.01 5.20 34.53
N TYR A 213 -8.28 3.92 34.29
CA TYR A 213 -9.36 3.20 34.95
C TYR A 213 -8.92 1.81 35.43
N ASP A 214 -9.70 1.25 36.35
CA ASP A 214 -9.55 -0.10 36.85
C ASP A 214 -10.45 -1.04 36.04
N GLU A 215 -9.88 -1.71 35.03
CA GLU A 215 -10.63 -2.59 34.14
C GLU A 215 -11.17 -3.83 34.87
N ALA A 216 -10.41 -4.35 35.84
CA ALA A 216 -10.78 -5.51 36.65
C ALA A 216 -12.03 -5.24 37.51
N GLY A 217 -12.24 -3.98 37.89
CA GLY A 217 -13.42 -3.51 38.62
C GLY A 217 -14.71 -3.41 37.79
N MET A 218 -14.69 -3.68 36.48
CA MET A 218 -15.84 -3.54 35.57
C MET A 218 -16.23 -4.84 34.89
N HIS A 219 -17.54 -5.11 34.83
CA HIS A 219 -18.10 -6.19 34.02
C HIS A 219 -17.98 -5.88 32.51
N PRO A 220 -17.80 -6.86 31.61
CA PRO A 220 -17.64 -6.60 30.16
C PRO A 220 -18.72 -5.70 29.54
N ASN A 221 -19.99 -5.88 29.90
CA ASN A 221 -21.09 -5.02 29.43
C ASN A 221 -20.94 -3.56 29.87
N GLU A 222 -20.41 -3.32 31.08
CA GLU A 222 -20.16 -1.97 31.59
C GLU A 222 -19.01 -1.30 30.85
N ARG A 223 -18.01 -2.08 30.42
CA ARG A 223 -16.90 -1.59 29.59
C ARG A 223 -17.40 -1.10 28.24
N VAL A 224 -18.29 -1.87 27.59
CA VAL A 224 -18.93 -1.46 26.32
C VAL A 224 -19.72 -0.16 26.48
N LEU A 225 -20.48 -0.04 27.57
CA LEU A 225 -21.23 1.18 27.86
C LEU A 225 -20.32 2.37 28.16
N PHE A 226 -19.22 2.16 28.88
CA PHE A 226 -18.25 3.21 29.17
C PHE A 226 -17.52 3.67 27.91
N GLN A 227 -17.10 2.74 27.05
CA GLN A 227 -16.52 3.05 25.74
C GLN A 227 -17.47 3.91 24.89
N ARG A 228 -18.75 3.53 24.78
CA ARG A 228 -19.76 4.34 24.07
C ARG A 228 -19.93 5.75 24.65
N LYS A 229 -19.82 5.89 25.97
CA LYS A 229 -19.87 7.19 26.63
C LYS A 229 -18.67 8.05 26.24
N VAL A 230 -17.48 7.46 26.22
CA VAL A 230 -16.24 8.14 25.81
C VAL A 230 -16.34 8.62 24.36
N GLU A 231 -16.73 7.76 23.43
CA GLU A 231 -16.93 8.10 22.01
C GLU A 231 -17.95 9.23 21.82
N ALA A 232 -19.04 9.22 22.61
CA ALA A 232 -20.04 10.28 22.57
C ALA A 232 -19.50 11.62 23.09
N ILE A 233 -18.60 11.61 24.08
CA ILE A 233 -17.93 12.81 24.59
C ILE A 233 -16.93 13.34 23.56
N GLU A 234 -16.15 12.49 22.90
CA GLU A 234 -15.23 12.88 21.82
C GLU A 234 -15.99 13.55 20.67
N SER A 235 -17.07 12.92 20.20
CA SER A 235 -17.92 13.46 19.14
C SER A 235 -18.50 14.83 19.52
N TRP A 236 -19.02 14.96 20.74
CA TRP A 236 -19.53 16.23 21.25
C TRP A 236 -18.46 17.32 21.38
N ALA A 237 -17.24 16.97 21.81
CA ALA A 237 -16.13 17.91 21.88
C ALA A 237 -15.74 18.42 20.48
N LYS A 238 -15.70 17.51 19.50
CA LYS A 238 -15.43 17.82 18.09
C LYS A 238 -16.50 18.75 17.49
N ASP A 239 -17.78 18.51 17.76
CA ASP A 239 -18.88 19.40 17.35
C ASP A 239 -18.76 20.80 17.96
N ARG A 240 -18.13 20.91 19.13
CA ARG A 240 -17.81 22.20 19.75
C ARG A 240 -16.53 22.83 19.21
N GLY A 241 -15.79 22.14 18.35
CA GLY A 241 -14.57 22.62 17.72
C GLY A 241 -13.29 22.35 18.52
N LEU A 242 -13.35 21.45 19.51
CA LEU A 242 -12.20 20.94 20.26
C LEU A 242 -11.90 19.51 19.79
N ASP A 243 -10.75 19.30 19.15
CA ASP A 243 -10.32 17.98 18.72
C ASP A 243 -9.74 17.22 19.92
N ALA A 244 -10.58 16.43 20.58
CA ALA A 244 -10.27 15.73 21.82
C ALA A 244 -10.34 14.21 21.62
N HIS A 245 -9.27 13.52 22.01
CA HIS A 245 -9.15 12.07 21.98
C HIS A 245 -9.02 11.54 23.41
N LEU A 246 -9.90 10.63 23.81
CA LEU A 246 -10.01 10.10 25.16
C LEU A 246 -9.58 8.63 25.16
N TYR A 247 -8.32 8.40 25.49
CA TYR A 247 -7.72 7.07 25.54
C TYR A 247 -8.02 6.40 26.88
N LEU A 248 -8.70 5.24 26.82
CA LEU A 248 -8.93 4.38 27.98
C LEU A 248 -7.65 3.61 28.32
N VAL A 249 -7.11 3.84 29.51
CA VAL A 249 -5.84 3.23 29.96
C VAL A 249 -6.09 2.42 31.22
N ASP A 250 -5.94 1.10 31.15
CA ASP A 250 -5.99 0.26 32.34
C ASP A 250 -4.74 0.46 33.20
N VAL A 251 -4.96 0.63 34.51
CA VAL A 251 -3.89 0.93 35.48
C VAL A 251 -2.84 -0.20 35.57
N GLU A 252 -3.25 -1.46 35.56
CA GLU A 252 -2.35 -2.62 35.72
C GLU A 252 -1.56 -2.91 34.44
N ARG A 253 -2.17 -2.66 33.28
CA ARG A 253 -1.47 -2.73 31.99
C ARG A 253 -0.47 -1.58 31.84
N ALA A 254 -0.88 -0.35 32.17
CA ALA A 254 0.02 0.80 32.17
C ALA A 254 1.23 0.59 33.08
N ARG A 255 1.04 0.03 34.28
CA ARG A 255 2.14 -0.33 35.20
C ARG A 255 3.19 -1.22 34.53
N ARG A 256 2.75 -2.18 33.71
CA ARG A 256 3.60 -3.10 32.93
C ARG A 256 4.09 -2.53 31.58
N ASN A 257 3.88 -1.24 31.31
CA ASN A 257 4.18 -0.58 30.03
C ASN A 257 3.38 -1.14 28.84
N ASP A 258 2.23 -1.78 29.09
CA ASP A 258 1.32 -2.25 28.06
C ASP A 258 0.17 -1.25 27.90
N PHE A 259 0.13 -0.56 26.75
CA PHE A 259 -0.92 0.38 26.40
C PHE A 259 -1.84 -0.17 25.29
N GLY A 260 -1.68 -1.45 24.94
CA GLY A 260 -2.45 -2.15 23.90
C GLY A 260 -2.33 -1.57 22.50
N ARG A 261 -3.24 -2.01 21.62
CA ARG A 261 -3.45 -1.43 20.28
C ARG A 261 -4.28 -0.13 20.31
N ALA A 262 -4.71 0.31 21.50
CA ALA A 262 -5.76 1.32 21.70
C ALA A 262 -5.32 2.77 21.45
N VAL A 263 -4.11 3.02 20.94
CA VAL A 263 -3.58 4.38 20.76
C VAL A 263 -3.94 4.99 19.40
N ASP A 264 -4.51 4.23 18.45
CA ASP A 264 -5.24 4.77 17.29
C ASP A 264 -5.97 3.60 16.59
N GLU A 265 -7.24 3.75 16.25
CA GLU A 265 -8.01 2.78 15.47
C GLU A 265 -7.29 2.45 14.14
N GLY A 266 -6.63 1.29 14.09
CA GLY A 266 -6.08 0.70 12.87
C GLY A 266 -4.56 0.85 12.64
N GLU A 267 -3.79 1.44 13.55
CA GLU A 267 -2.32 1.50 13.42
C GLU A 267 -1.64 1.09 14.75
N SER A 268 -1.15 -0.16 14.84
CA SER A 268 -0.67 -0.77 16.10
C SER A 268 0.72 -0.26 16.55
N GLY A 269 0.84 1.03 16.89
CA GLY A 269 2.07 1.58 17.49
C GLY A 269 2.20 1.37 19.01
N GLY A 270 1.08 1.10 19.71
CA GLY A 270 1.02 1.17 21.18
C GLY A 270 1.74 0.05 21.93
N SER A 271 1.83 -1.16 21.38
CA SER A 271 2.53 -2.30 22.01
C SER A 271 4.05 -2.24 21.83
N ALA A 272 4.54 -1.64 20.75
CA ALA A 272 5.97 -1.59 20.41
C ALA A 272 6.72 -0.36 21.00
N MET A 273 6.02 0.50 21.75
CA MET A 273 6.55 1.79 22.24
C MET A 273 6.20 2.07 23.72
N GLY A 274 5.94 1.04 24.51
CA GLY A 274 5.41 1.19 25.87
C GLY A 274 6.19 2.15 26.77
N LYS A 275 7.52 1.96 26.91
CA LYS A 275 8.33 2.80 27.78
C LYS A 275 8.49 4.22 27.21
N LEU A 276 8.65 4.36 25.89
CA LEU A 276 8.72 5.66 25.22
C LEU A 276 7.44 6.49 25.38
N LEU A 277 6.28 5.85 25.27
CA LEU A 277 4.99 6.50 25.50
C LEU A 277 4.83 6.93 26.96
N LYS A 278 5.24 6.06 27.91
CA LYS A 278 5.25 6.39 29.34
C LYS A 278 6.22 7.54 29.67
N GLU A 279 7.39 7.58 29.03
CA GLU A 279 8.36 8.70 29.15
C GLU A 279 7.72 10.01 28.72
N GLU A 280 7.07 10.01 27.55
CA GLU A 280 6.38 11.18 27.03
C GLU A 280 5.23 11.57 27.95
N PHE A 281 4.48 10.61 28.47
CA PHE A 281 3.41 10.85 29.42
C PHE A 281 3.95 11.52 30.69
N TYR A 282 4.95 10.96 31.37
CA TYR A 282 5.50 11.56 32.60
C TYR A 282 6.09 12.95 32.37
N ARG A 283 6.65 13.19 31.19
CA ARG A 283 7.17 14.50 30.79
C ARG A 283 6.09 15.52 30.43
N THR A 284 4.98 15.09 29.81
CA THR A 284 4.00 16.00 29.18
C THR A 284 2.62 16.01 29.83
N ALA A 285 2.30 15.12 30.76
CA ALA A 285 0.98 15.08 31.38
C ALA A 285 0.66 16.35 32.18
N VAL A 286 -0.61 16.75 32.14
CA VAL A 286 -1.26 17.75 32.99
C VAL A 286 -2.35 17.00 33.74
N TYR A 287 -2.19 16.85 35.05
CA TYR A 287 -3.23 16.27 35.90
C TYR A 287 -4.47 17.17 35.95
N LEU A 288 -5.66 16.59 35.82
CA LEU A 288 -6.93 17.34 35.79
C LEU A 288 -7.88 16.96 36.93
N SER A 289 -8.01 15.66 37.22
CA SER A 289 -8.92 15.16 38.24
C SER A 289 -8.56 13.73 38.67
N GLY A 290 -8.92 13.39 39.91
CA GLY A 290 -8.79 12.05 40.47
C GLY A 290 -7.52 11.79 41.27
N GLU A 291 -6.99 10.59 41.20
CA GLU A 291 -5.80 10.21 41.97
C GLU A 291 -4.52 10.76 41.33
N LEU A 292 -3.55 11.15 42.17
CA LEU A 292 -2.29 11.75 41.72
C LEU A 292 -1.36 10.68 41.13
N PRO A 293 -0.66 10.96 40.01
CA PRO A 293 0.35 10.04 39.48
C PRO A 293 1.46 9.81 40.50
N LEU A 294 1.60 8.56 40.97
CA LEU A 294 2.52 8.20 42.05
C LEU A 294 3.99 8.50 41.68
N TRP A 295 4.34 8.40 40.40
CA TRP A 295 5.68 8.73 39.92
C TRP A 295 6.10 10.18 40.25
N TRP A 296 5.16 11.13 40.31
CA TRP A 296 5.45 12.52 40.70
C TRP A 296 5.56 12.73 42.22
N VAL A 297 5.18 11.74 43.01
CA VAL A 297 5.26 11.75 44.47
C VAL A 297 6.57 11.11 44.93
N ILE A 298 6.92 9.99 44.29
CA ILE A 298 8.13 9.22 44.60
C ILE A 298 9.40 10.03 44.28
N PRO A 299 10.44 9.99 45.12
CA PRO A 299 11.71 10.69 44.86
C PRO A 299 12.47 10.21 43.61
N LEU A 300 13.48 10.99 43.21
CA LEU A 300 14.38 10.64 42.09
C LEU A 300 15.51 9.71 42.52
N GLY A 301 16.07 8.98 41.55
CA GLY A 301 17.28 8.19 41.73
C GLY A 301 17.08 6.86 42.46
N LEU A 302 15.84 6.36 42.53
CA LEU A 302 15.52 5.02 43.02
C LEU A 302 15.75 3.98 41.92
N THR A 303 16.17 2.78 42.33
CA THR A 303 16.08 1.58 41.49
C THR A 303 14.62 1.15 41.30
N GLU A 304 14.35 0.28 40.34
CA GLU A 304 13.01 -0.28 40.12
C GLU A 304 12.47 -0.98 41.38
N SER A 305 13.28 -1.82 42.04
CA SER A 305 12.89 -2.51 43.27
C SER A 305 12.72 -1.57 44.47
N GLU A 306 13.45 -0.45 44.54
CA GLU A 306 13.23 0.59 45.54
C GLU A 306 11.93 1.35 45.25
N HIS A 307 11.63 1.63 43.99
CA HIS A 307 10.38 2.26 43.56
C HIS A 307 9.17 1.39 43.89
N GLU A 308 9.18 0.10 43.52
CA GLU A 308 8.07 -0.83 43.78
C GLU A 308 7.77 -0.97 45.27
N ARG A 309 8.81 -1.08 46.09
CA ARG A 309 8.66 -1.15 47.56
C ARG A 309 8.04 0.12 48.12
N LEU A 310 8.56 1.30 47.75
CA LEU A 310 8.01 2.57 48.22
C LEU A 310 6.58 2.79 47.69
N ALA A 311 6.30 2.37 46.46
CA ALA A 311 4.96 2.43 45.89
C ALA A 311 3.98 1.55 46.67
N GLY A 312 4.38 0.33 47.03
CA GLY A 312 3.60 -0.58 47.88
C GLY A 312 3.28 0.02 49.25
N LEU A 313 4.25 0.69 49.88
CA LEU A 313 4.04 1.37 51.18
C LEU A 313 3.05 2.54 51.07
N ILE A 314 3.17 3.37 50.03
CA ILE A 314 2.31 4.55 49.83
C ILE A 314 0.88 4.14 49.44
N THR A 315 0.73 3.07 48.66
CA THR A 315 -0.58 2.61 48.15
C THR A 315 -1.29 1.63 49.09
N GLY A 316 -0.55 0.86 49.90
CA GLY A 316 -1.09 -0.12 50.84
C GLY A 316 -1.48 0.44 52.21
N SER A 317 -0.96 1.61 52.58
CA SER A 317 -1.38 2.33 53.80
C SER A 317 -2.68 3.12 53.55
N GLN A 318 -3.49 3.36 54.60
CA GLN A 318 -4.51 4.43 54.52
C GLN A 318 -3.78 5.70 54.09
N ALA A 319 -4.11 6.22 52.90
CA ALA A 319 -3.57 7.44 52.28
C ALA A 319 -2.41 8.11 53.04
N PHE A 320 -1.16 7.92 52.57
CA PHE A 320 0.05 8.46 53.22
C PHE A 320 -0.08 9.92 53.66
N ILE A 321 -0.78 10.74 52.86
CA ILE A 321 -1.35 12.02 53.29
C ILE A 321 -2.87 11.86 53.31
N PRO A 322 -3.53 11.99 54.47
CA PRO A 322 -4.97 11.84 54.58
C PRO A 322 -5.71 12.75 53.58
N GLY A 323 -6.62 12.18 52.81
CA GLY A 323 -7.39 12.88 51.79
C GLY A 323 -6.74 12.93 50.40
N LEU A 324 -5.54 12.36 50.22
CA LEU A 324 -4.92 12.18 48.90
C LEU A 324 -4.76 10.70 48.56
N ARG A 325 -5.09 10.35 47.32
CA ARG A 325 -4.87 9.02 46.76
C ARG A 325 -3.94 9.10 45.55
N TYR A 326 -3.31 7.96 45.26
CA TYR A 326 -2.26 7.86 44.27
C TYR A 326 -2.57 6.76 43.25
N CYS A 327 -2.26 7.06 42.00
CA CYS A 327 -2.38 6.15 40.87
C CYS A 327 -0.96 5.73 40.43
N ASP A 328 -0.65 4.45 40.63
CA ASP A 328 0.63 3.89 40.20
C ASP A 328 0.56 3.44 38.74
N LEU A 329 1.29 4.16 37.88
CA LEU A 329 1.46 3.80 36.47
C LEU A 329 2.82 3.12 36.21
N GLY A 330 3.54 2.76 37.27
CA GLY A 330 4.78 1.99 37.24
C GLY A 330 6.04 2.81 37.00
N TYR A 331 7.18 2.18 37.27
CA TYR A 331 8.50 2.74 37.05
C TYR A 331 8.83 2.84 35.56
N ILE A 332 9.69 3.79 35.20
CA ILE A 332 10.31 3.86 33.88
C ILE A 332 11.84 3.74 34.02
N ALA A 333 12.36 2.60 33.59
CA ALA A 333 13.78 2.31 33.55
C ALA A 333 14.38 2.68 32.17
N THR A 334 15.59 2.21 31.90
CA THR A 334 16.22 2.26 30.57
C THR A 334 15.31 1.70 29.47
N ILE A 335 15.21 2.44 28.37
CA ILE A 335 14.44 2.08 27.18
C ILE A 335 15.26 1.10 26.33
N GLU A 336 14.63 0.03 25.87
CA GLU A 336 15.33 -1.00 25.10
C GLU A 336 15.49 -0.62 23.63
N GLN A 337 16.57 -1.13 23.00
CA GLN A 337 16.90 -0.80 21.62
C GLN A 337 15.80 -1.16 20.62
N GLN A 338 15.03 -2.22 20.89
CA GLN A 338 13.93 -2.67 20.03
C GLN A 338 12.77 -1.67 20.01
N GLU A 339 12.49 -0.98 21.13
CA GLU A 339 11.43 0.04 21.18
C GLU A 339 11.76 1.26 20.32
N PHE A 340 13.05 1.62 20.16
CA PHE A 340 13.44 2.72 19.27
C PHE A 340 13.15 2.41 17.80
N LEU A 341 13.19 1.14 17.37
CA LEU A 341 12.88 0.75 15.99
C LEU A 341 11.39 0.93 15.68
N GLY A 342 10.52 0.38 16.52
CA GLY A 342 9.07 0.56 16.40
C GLY A 342 8.70 2.05 16.45
N ALA A 343 9.29 2.78 17.39
CA ALA A 343 9.10 4.23 17.52
C ALA A 343 9.60 5.02 16.30
N GLY A 344 10.74 4.64 15.74
CA GLY A 344 11.30 5.28 14.55
C GLY A 344 10.36 5.14 13.35
N LEU A 345 9.84 3.93 13.10
CA LEU A 345 8.89 3.70 12.01
C LEU A 345 7.59 4.48 12.23
N TRP A 346 7.08 4.50 13.46
CA TRP A 346 5.92 5.29 13.84
C TRP A 346 6.13 6.79 13.59
N GLN A 347 7.30 7.34 13.94
CA GLN A 347 7.57 8.75 13.67
C GLN A 347 7.70 9.06 12.19
N ILE A 348 8.29 8.18 11.36
CA ILE A 348 8.30 8.39 9.90
C ILE A 348 6.85 8.44 9.39
N ASN A 349 6.01 7.54 9.88
CA ASN A 349 4.62 7.48 9.50
C ASN A 349 3.82 8.73 9.92
N LYS A 350 3.94 9.16 11.18
CA LYS A 350 3.29 10.38 11.68
C LYS A 350 3.88 11.65 11.04
N SER A 351 5.13 11.62 10.56
CA SER A 351 5.74 12.76 9.88
C SER A 351 5.03 13.14 8.58
N LEU A 352 4.30 12.20 7.99
CA LEU A 352 3.45 12.47 6.84
C LEU A 352 2.25 13.39 7.21
N LYS A 353 1.78 13.47 8.46
CA LYS A 353 0.73 14.44 8.90
C LYS A 353 1.32 15.63 9.65
N SER A 354 2.28 15.37 10.54
CA SER A 354 2.84 16.34 11.47
C SER A 354 4.36 16.30 11.45
N PRO A 355 4.99 16.71 10.32
CA PRO A 355 6.42 16.51 10.07
C PRO A 355 7.30 17.19 11.12
N PHE A 356 6.92 18.39 11.56
CA PHE A 356 7.73 19.13 12.53
C PHE A 356 7.72 18.47 13.92
N LYS A 357 6.55 18.01 14.39
CA LYS A 357 6.41 17.26 15.66
C LYS A 357 7.21 15.95 15.58
N SER A 358 7.02 15.20 14.50
CA SER A 358 7.66 13.89 14.32
C SER A 358 9.17 13.98 14.13
N LEU A 359 9.68 15.01 13.46
CA LEU A 359 11.12 15.22 13.34
C LEU A 359 11.78 15.45 14.71
N LEU A 360 11.18 16.29 15.57
CA LEU A 360 11.70 16.54 16.92
C LEU A 360 11.68 15.26 17.78
N LYS A 361 10.63 14.44 17.63
CA LYS A 361 10.55 13.14 18.32
C LYS A 361 11.58 12.15 17.77
N MET A 362 11.78 12.09 16.45
CA MET A 362 12.78 11.23 15.81
C MET A 362 14.21 11.60 16.24
N ALA A 363 14.49 12.91 16.32
CA ALA A 363 15.73 13.45 16.86
C ALA A 363 15.98 12.99 18.32
N LEU A 364 14.93 12.96 19.14
CA LEU A 364 15.04 12.45 20.52
C LEU A 364 15.39 10.96 20.57
N LEU A 365 14.79 10.14 19.70
CA LEU A 365 15.13 8.71 19.61
C LEU A 365 16.62 8.52 19.25
N SER A 366 17.13 9.32 18.30
CA SER A 366 18.55 9.33 17.94
C SER A 366 19.45 9.68 19.13
N ARG A 367 19.09 10.73 19.89
CA ARG A 367 19.81 11.11 21.11
C ARG A 367 19.84 9.97 22.13
N TYR A 368 18.68 9.35 22.41
CA TYR A 368 18.61 8.29 23.41
C TYR A 368 19.40 7.05 23.01
N MET A 369 19.40 6.69 21.73
CA MET A 369 20.16 5.55 21.23
C MET A 369 21.68 5.74 21.33
N ASN A 370 22.16 6.97 21.11
CA ASN A 370 23.59 7.29 21.17
C ASN A 370 24.14 7.36 22.61
N GLN A 371 23.34 7.03 23.62
CA GLN A 371 23.73 7.01 25.02
C GLN A 371 23.61 5.59 25.58
N ALA A 372 24.67 5.08 26.22
CA ALA A 372 24.64 3.76 26.85
C ALA A 372 23.59 3.65 27.97
N ARG A 373 23.36 4.76 28.69
CA ARG A 373 22.26 4.93 29.65
C ARG A 373 21.66 6.32 29.45
N PRO A 374 20.60 6.45 28.64
CA PRO A 374 20.03 7.74 28.33
C PRO A 374 19.46 8.41 29.58
N THR A 375 19.77 9.69 29.77
CA THR A 375 19.06 10.51 30.76
C THR A 375 17.72 10.91 30.17
N LEU A 376 16.64 10.31 30.70
CA LEU A 376 15.28 10.55 30.24
C LEU A 376 14.86 11.98 30.57
N LEU A 377 14.15 12.63 29.64
CA LEU A 377 13.73 14.01 29.82
C LEU A 377 12.64 14.15 30.88
N CYS A 378 11.84 13.10 31.14
CA CYS A 378 10.94 13.07 32.29
C CYS A 378 11.71 13.24 33.61
N ASP A 379 12.83 12.54 33.81
CA ASP A 379 13.64 12.65 35.03
C ASP A 379 14.29 14.03 35.16
N VAL A 380 14.77 14.61 34.04
CA VAL A 380 15.29 15.98 34.02
C VAL A 380 14.21 16.98 34.43
N LEU A 381 13.00 16.85 33.89
CA LEU A 381 11.88 17.72 34.24
C LEU A 381 11.52 17.59 35.73
N LYS A 382 11.35 16.36 36.20
CA LYS A 382 11.00 16.07 37.60
C LYS A 382 12.04 16.64 38.56
N LYS A 383 13.34 16.53 38.21
CA LYS A 383 14.43 17.13 38.99
C LYS A 383 14.27 18.63 39.13
N ARG A 384 14.11 19.34 38.01
CA ARG A 384 13.95 20.80 37.98
C ARG A 384 12.73 21.25 38.78
N VAL A 385 11.60 20.54 38.65
CA VAL A 385 10.37 20.83 39.40
C VAL A 385 10.57 20.66 40.90
N PHE A 386 11.23 19.59 41.36
CA PHE A 386 11.51 19.36 42.79
C PHE A 386 12.53 20.34 43.38
N GLU A 387 13.47 20.81 42.56
CA GLU A 387 14.42 21.88 42.90
C GLU A 387 13.75 23.27 42.98
N GLY A 388 12.47 23.36 42.62
CA GLY A 388 11.67 24.58 42.73
C GLY A 388 11.74 25.49 41.50
N GLU A 389 12.28 25.01 40.38
CA GLU A 389 12.35 25.76 39.14
C GLU A 389 10.93 26.08 38.61
N ARG A 390 10.74 27.33 38.18
CA ARG A 390 9.44 27.84 37.74
C ARG A 390 9.41 28.36 36.33
N ALA A 391 10.57 28.71 35.79
CA ALA A 391 10.63 29.40 34.53
C ALA A 391 10.37 28.42 33.36
N PRO A 392 9.53 28.80 32.37
CA PRO A 392 9.19 27.91 31.25
C PRO A 392 10.40 27.45 30.43
N GLN A 393 11.45 28.28 30.31
CA GLN A 393 12.67 27.89 29.60
C GLN A 393 13.40 26.71 30.25
N PHE A 394 13.06 26.35 31.49
CA PHE A 394 13.64 25.21 32.17
C PHE A 394 12.65 24.08 32.43
N THR A 395 11.35 24.36 32.44
CA THR A 395 10.29 23.39 32.83
C THR A 395 9.33 23.04 31.71
N ASP A 396 9.40 23.71 30.56
CA ASP A 396 8.55 23.37 29.41
C ASP A 396 9.04 22.09 28.71
N PRO A 397 8.16 21.07 28.52
CA PRO A 397 8.52 19.80 27.88
C PRO A 397 9.09 19.89 26.47
N TYR A 398 8.64 20.86 25.66
CA TYR A 398 9.10 21.08 24.28
C TYR A 398 10.41 21.86 24.25
N VAL A 399 10.63 22.77 25.20
CA VAL A 399 11.93 23.43 25.39
C VAL A 399 12.99 22.41 25.82
N LEU A 400 12.69 21.59 26.83
CA LEU A 400 13.56 20.50 27.28
C LEU A 400 13.92 19.54 26.14
N LEU A 401 12.93 19.18 25.33
CA LEU A 401 13.11 18.37 24.13
C LEU A 401 14.10 19.04 23.17
N PHE A 402 13.84 20.29 22.83
CA PHE A 402 14.62 21.04 21.85
C PHE A 402 16.07 21.27 22.29
N ASP A 403 16.30 21.66 23.54
CA ASP A 403 17.67 21.89 24.05
C ASP A 403 18.48 20.60 24.01
N ALA A 404 17.88 19.49 24.47
CA ALA A 404 18.54 18.20 24.51
C ALA A 404 18.94 17.68 23.12
N ILE A 405 18.05 17.79 22.12
CA ILE A 405 18.39 17.39 20.74
C ILE A 405 19.36 18.37 20.08
N SER A 406 19.29 19.65 20.42
CA SER A 406 20.21 20.68 19.90
C SER A 406 21.63 20.45 20.37
N GLU A 407 21.81 20.18 21.67
CA GLU A 407 23.10 19.76 22.26
C GLU A 407 23.63 18.49 21.59
N HIS A 408 22.76 17.50 21.35
CA HIS A 408 23.16 16.25 20.71
C HIS A 408 23.73 16.45 19.30
N TYR A 409 23.01 17.15 18.42
CA TYR A 409 23.49 17.36 17.04
C TYR A 409 24.67 18.32 16.94
N ALA A 410 24.78 19.29 17.85
CA ALA A 410 25.97 20.13 17.95
C ALA A 410 27.20 19.32 18.39
N ALA A 411 27.05 18.41 19.37
CA ALA A 411 28.14 17.53 19.81
C ALA A 411 28.59 16.55 18.70
N LEU A 412 27.67 16.11 17.83
CA LEU A 412 28.00 15.30 16.66
C LEU A 412 28.63 16.10 15.50
N GLY A 413 28.60 17.44 15.55
CA GLY A 413 29.03 18.30 14.45
C GLY A 413 28.11 18.30 13.23
N ASP A 414 26.89 17.74 13.34
CA ASP A 414 25.90 17.72 12.24
C ASP A 414 25.09 19.02 12.22
N TRP A 415 25.73 20.08 11.72
CA TRP A 415 25.13 21.40 11.61
C TRP A 415 23.94 21.47 10.65
N THR A 416 23.84 20.52 9.71
CA THR A 416 22.71 20.45 8.78
C THR A 416 21.46 19.97 9.50
N ALA A 417 21.56 18.86 10.25
CA ALA A 417 20.50 18.39 11.12
C ALA A 417 20.13 19.43 12.19
N PHE A 418 21.12 20.05 12.81
CA PHE A 418 20.93 21.10 13.81
C PHE A 418 20.06 22.25 13.29
N ARG A 419 20.40 22.83 12.12
CA ARG A 419 19.61 23.92 11.51
C ARG A 419 18.20 23.48 11.11
N LEU A 420 18.04 22.24 10.66
CA LEU A 420 16.73 21.69 10.33
C LEU A 420 15.86 21.55 11.59
N VAL A 421 16.43 21.05 12.69
CA VAL A 421 15.76 20.93 14.00
C VAL A 421 15.31 22.30 14.51
N GLN A 422 16.15 23.35 14.40
CA GLN A 422 15.76 24.72 14.74
C GLN A 422 14.55 25.22 13.94
N LYS A 423 14.59 25.04 12.61
CA LYS A 423 13.47 25.42 11.72
C LYS A 423 12.20 24.66 12.08
N CYS A 424 12.29 23.35 12.28
CA CYS A 424 11.13 22.53 12.66
C CYS A 424 10.59 22.89 14.04
N PHE A 425 11.45 23.21 15.02
CA PHE A 425 11.00 23.68 16.33
C PHE A 425 10.24 25.01 16.22
N TYR A 426 10.79 25.99 15.50
CA TYR A 426 10.12 27.27 15.25
C TYR A 426 8.75 27.08 14.57
N LEU A 427 8.71 26.31 13.48
CA LEU A 427 7.48 26.03 12.73
C LEU A 427 6.47 25.22 13.55
N LYS A 428 6.92 24.32 14.43
CA LYS A 428 6.06 23.55 15.34
C LYS A 428 5.43 24.43 16.42
N VAL A 429 6.16 25.42 16.92
CA VAL A 429 5.65 26.39 17.90
C VAL A 429 4.64 27.33 17.24
N GLY A 430 4.86 27.72 15.99
CA GLY A 430 3.87 28.44 15.18
C GLY A 430 3.61 29.89 15.62
N LEU A 431 4.53 30.48 16.39
CA LEU A 431 4.50 31.90 16.72
C LEU A 431 5.10 32.70 15.57
N LYS A 432 4.28 33.51 14.88
CA LYS A 432 4.73 34.36 13.77
C LYS A 432 5.44 35.62 14.30
N LEU A 433 6.73 35.50 14.65
CA LEU A 433 7.50 36.54 15.35
C LEU A 433 7.93 37.75 14.49
N SER A 434 7.79 37.68 13.16
CA SER A 434 7.94 38.83 12.26
C SER A 434 6.75 39.80 12.30
N ARG A 435 5.58 39.34 12.81
CA ARG A 435 4.35 40.14 12.85
C ARG A 435 4.20 40.79 14.24
N ASP A 436 4.02 42.11 14.26
CA ASP A 436 3.73 42.85 15.50
C ASP A 436 2.34 42.44 16.02
N ARG A 437 2.30 41.63 17.10
CA ARG A 437 1.07 41.31 17.83
C ARG A 437 1.29 41.63 19.31
N ARG A 438 0.52 42.57 19.85
CA ARG A 438 0.79 43.16 21.18
C ARG A 438 -0.17 42.69 22.29
N ASP A 439 -1.09 41.76 22.03
CA ASP A 439 -2.35 41.80 22.79
C ASP A 439 -2.65 40.66 23.79
N LYS A 440 -1.72 39.79 24.21
CA LYS A 440 -1.99 38.81 25.30
C LYS A 440 -0.79 38.47 26.20
N ALA A 441 -0.99 38.34 27.52
CA ALA A 441 0.06 38.01 28.49
C ALA A 441 0.71 36.62 28.27
N ALA A 442 -0.06 35.54 28.05
CA ALA A 442 0.51 34.22 27.65
C ALA A 442 1.25 34.28 26.32
N PHE A 443 0.75 35.08 25.38
CA PHE A 443 1.45 35.33 24.13
C PHE A 443 2.81 35.95 24.42
N MET A 444 2.91 36.92 25.34
CA MET A 444 4.17 37.57 25.70
C MET A 444 5.21 36.62 26.31
N GLN A 445 4.84 35.60 27.11
CA GLN A 445 5.84 34.69 27.69
C GLN A 445 6.37 33.66 26.68
N ARG A 446 5.49 33.02 25.90
CA ARG A 446 5.92 32.12 24.82
C ARG A 446 6.73 32.88 23.75
N PHE A 447 6.31 34.12 23.46
CA PHE A 447 7.02 35.04 22.58
C PHE A 447 8.42 35.39 23.13
N ARG A 448 8.56 35.67 24.43
CA ARG A 448 9.87 35.94 25.07
C ARG A 448 10.84 34.76 24.92
N VAL A 449 10.40 33.54 25.23
CA VAL A 449 11.25 32.34 25.12
C VAL A 449 11.68 32.11 23.66
N MET A 450 10.74 32.15 22.70
CA MET A 450 11.11 31.98 21.28
C MET A 450 11.96 33.12 20.74
N ARG A 451 11.73 34.36 21.15
CA ARG A 451 12.56 35.50 20.75
C ARG A 451 13.99 35.36 21.28
N ALA A 452 14.16 34.85 22.50
CA ALA A 452 15.48 34.58 23.05
C ALA A 452 16.23 33.53 22.22
N TYR A 453 15.55 32.47 21.78
CA TYR A 453 16.12 31.49 20.84
C TYR A 453 16.53 32.12 19.51
N ILE A 454 15.67 32.94 18.90
CA ILE A 454 15.99 33.64 17.65
C ILE A 454 17.26 34.49 17.77
N VAL A 455 17.34 35.29 18.84
CA VAL A 455 18.51 36.13 19.11
C VAL A 455 19.75 35.27 19.26
N ARG A 456 19.65 34.17 20.02
CA ARG A 456 20.74 33.23 20.21
C ARG A 456 21.19 32.57 18.91
N TRP A 457 20.25 32.17 18.05
CA TRP A 457 20.56 31.54 16.77
C TRP A 457 21.11 32.52 15.72
N GLY A 458 21.07 33.82 15.99
CA GLY A 458 21.49 34.85 15.05
C GLY A 458 20.63 34.91 13.79
N TRP A 459 19.34 34.57 13.89
CA TRP A 459 18.44 34.60 12.73
C TRP A 459 18.12 36.04 12.32
N GLU A 460 18.31 36.33 11.03
CA GLU A 460 17.97 37.62 10.44
C GLU A 460 16.45 37.79 10.27
N ARG A 461 16.01 39.05 10.15
CA ARG A 461 14.58 39.39 9.96
C ARG A 461 14.00 38.77 8.70
N ASP A 462 14.79 38.67 7.64
CA ASP A 462 14.33 38.11 6.36
C ASP A 462 13.99 36.63 6.48
N LEU A 463 14.83 35.83 7.16
CA LEU A 463 14.55 34.42 7.43
C LEU A 463 13.29 34.23 8.29
N LEU A 464 13.04 35.13 9.25
CA LEU A 464 11.85 35.07 10.08
C LEU A 464 10.58 35.42 9.30
N ALA A 465 10.60 36.53 8.55
CA ALA A 465 9.50 36.93 7.69
C ALA A 465 9.14 35.82 6.70
N ASP A 466 10.18 35.18 6.18
CA ASP A 466 10.09 34.06 5.27
C ASP A 466 9.43 32.81 5.89
N LEU A 467 9.91 32.33 7.05
CA LEU A 467 9.30 31.20 7.75
C LEU A 467 7.85 31.49 8.17
N ASP A 468 7.55 32.73 8.56
CA ASP A 468 6.21 33.18 8.95
C ASP A 468 5.23 33.29 7.80
N SER A 469 5.74 33.32 6.56
CA SER A 469 4.98 33.27 5.32
C SER A 469 4.95 31.87 4.71
N MET A 470 5.23 30.80 5.48
CA MET A 470 5.10 29.41 5.00
C MET A 470 3.70 29.12 4.42
N ASP A 471 2.67 29.80 4.94
CA ASP A 471 1.31 29.75 4.43
C ASP A 471 1.16 30.30 3.01
N THR A 472 2.16 30.98 2.45
CA THR A 472 2.19 31.49 1.07
C THR A 472 3.40 31.00 0.27
N TRP A 473 4.14 30.00 0.78
CA TRP A 473 5.25 29.41 0.03
C TRP A 473 4.77 28.66 -1.22
N SER A 474 5.60 28.69 -2.26
CA SER A 474 5.38 27.89 -3.48
C SER A 474 5.58 26.40 -3.22
N ALA A 475 4.99 25.57 -4.07
CA ALA A 475 5.09 24.11 -3.93
C ALA A 475 6.54 23.60 -3.89
N ASP A 476 7.42 24.08 -4.79
CA ASP A 476 8.84 23.67 -4.84
C ASP A 476 9.57 23.87 -3.51
N ARG A 477 9.22 24.95 -2.81
CA ARG A 477 9.88 25.33 -1.58
C ARG A 477 9.42 24.48 -0.41
N ILE A 478 8.12 24.23 -0.34
CA ILE A 478 7.53 23.33 0.65
C ILE A 478 8.10 21.93 0.43
N ASP A 479 8.16 21.50 -0.83
CA ASP A 479 8.76 20.24 -1.22
C ASP A 479 10.25 20.17 -0.84
N ALA A 480 11.04 21.22 -1.05
CA ALA A 480 12.44 21.25 -0.63
C ALA A 480 12.61 21.06 0.90
N LEU A 481 11.78 21.72 1.71
CA LEU A 481 11.75 21.49 3.16
C LEU A 481 11.32 20.06 3.49
N GLY A 482 10.27 19.56 2.84
CA GLY A 482 9.76 18.21 3.04
C GLY A 482 10.79 17.13 2.65
N ARG A 483 11.55 17.33 1.57
CA ARG A 483 12.68 16.47 1.18
C ARG A 483 13.80 16.46 2.22
N ALA A 484 14.11 17.61 2.82
CA ALA A 484 15.08 17.71 3.90
C ALA A 484 14.61 16.95 5.17
N ILE A 485 13.35 17.13 5.57
CA ILE A 485 12.73 16.40 6.68
C ILE A 485 12.76 14.90 6.41
N ARG A 486 12.32 14.45 5.22
CA ARG A 486 12.35 13.04 4.83
C ARG A 486 13.77 12.47 4.87
N ALA A 487 14.75 13.19 4.32
CA ALA A 487 16.14 12.75 4.32
C ALA A 487 16.63 12.51 5.75
N PHE A 488 16.34 13.45 6.66
CA PHE A 488 16.64 13.33 8.08
C PHE A 488 15.93 12.13 8.74
N MET A 489 14.63 11.97 8.50
CA MET A 489 13.84 10.85 9.07
C MET A 489 14.38 9.49 8.62
N LEU A 490 14.65 9.32 7.32
CA LEU A 490 15.17 8.07 6.76
C LEU A 490 16.62 7.79 7.16
N SER A 491 17.49 8.81 7.21
CA SER A 491 18.87 8.65 7.66
C SER A 491 18.92 8.26 9.13
N THR A 492 18.12 8.92 9.96
CA THR A 492 18.03 8.62 11.40
C THR A 492 17.49 7.21 11.60
N TYR A 493 16.43 6.80 10.90
CA TYR A 493 15.90 5.44 11.01
C TYR A 493 16.92 4.37 10.61
N ARG A 494 17.70 4.60 9.54
CA ARG A 494 18.80 3.70 9.17
C ARG A 494 19.85 3.59 10.29
N GLN A 495 20.20 4.70 10.94
CA GLN A 495 21.06 4.67 12.12
C GLN A 495 20.42 3.88 13.26
N LEU A 496 19.11 4.03 13.49
CA LEU A 496 18.39 3.26 14.50
C LEU A 496 18.51 1.74 14.24
N VAL A 497 18.30 1.32 12.99
CA VAL A 497 18.43 -0.08 12.57
C VAL A 497 19.86 -0.60 12.73
N LEU A 498 20.87 0.20 12.37
CA LEU A 498 22.27 -0.19 12.52
C LEU A 498 22.66 -0.33 14.00
N GLY A 499 22.26 0.62 14.85
CA GLY A 499 22.50 0.58 16.28
C GLY A 499 21.89 -0.65 16.94
N ALA A 500 20.63 -0.96 16.62
CA ALA A 500 19.95 -2.14 17.14
C ALA A 500 20.64 -3.46 16.74
N ARG A 501 21.10 -3.58 15.48
CA ARG A 501 21.86 -4.75 15.00
C ARG A 501 23.19 -4.91 15.73
N SER A 502 23.91 -3.81 15.94
CA SER A 502 25.18 -3.81 16.68
C SER A 502 25.01 -4.22 18.15
N SER A 503 23.84 -3.97 18.74
CA SER A 503 23.50 -4.40 20.10
C SER A 503 22.95 -5.83 20.21
N GLY A 504 22.91 -6.60 19.10
CA GLY A 504 22.41 -7.98 19.10
C GLY A 504 20.89 -8.09 19.21
N ALA A 505 20.14 -7.01 18.99
CA ALA A 505 18.68 -7.04 18.99
C ALA A 505 18.16 -7.78 17.74
N ASP A 506 17.17 -8.66 17.93
CA ASP A 506 16.53 -9.35 16.82
C ASP A 506 15.60 -8.38 16.06
N VAL A 507 16.07 -7.89 14.92
CA VAL A 507 15.30 -7.00 14.03
C VAL A 507 14.12 -7.75 13.38
N ALA A 508 14.16 -9.08 13.29
CA ALA A 508 13.07 -9.88 12.72
C ALA A 508 11.90 -10.05 13.70
N ALA A 509 12.16 -10.03 15.02
CA ALA A 509 11.13 -10.07 16.05
C ALA A 509 10.23 -8.80 16.08
N VAL A 510 10.70 -7.71 15.47
CA VAL A 510 9.98 -6.44 15.36
C VAL A 510 8.95 -6.48 14.21
N ALA A 511 9.03 -7.46 13.29
CA ALA A 511 8.20 -7.55 12.08
C ALA A 511 6.74 -7.96 12.36
N ASP A 512 5.98 -7.09 13.01
CA ASP A 512 4.54 -7.16 13.09
C ASP A 512 3.90 -6.88 11.71
N GLU A 513 2.71 -7.43 11.49
CA GLU A 513 1.84 -7.13 10.34
C GLU A 513 1.69 -5.61 10.11
N ASP A 514 1.66 -4.85 11.19
CA ASP A 514 1.62 -3.38 11.19
C ASP A 514 2.89 -2.74 10.61
N LEU A 515 4.08 -3.28 10.87
CA LEU A 515 5.29 -2.75 10.24
C LEU A 515 5.34 -3.04 8.74
N ASN A 516 4.74 -4.15 8.30
CA ASN A 516 4.60 -4.44 6.87
C ASN A 516 3.65 -3.46 6.18
N VAL A 517 2.52 -3.13 6.83
CA VAL A 517 1.59 -2.10 6.35
C VAL A 517 2.26 -0.73 6.27
N LEU A 518 2.92 -0.32 7.36
CA LEU A 518 3.67 0.93 7.42
C LEU A 518 4.77 0.96 6.37
N GLY A 519 5.60 -0.07 6.28
CA GLY A 519 6.66 -0.18 5.28
C GLY A 519 6.15 -0.07 3.84
N ARG A 520 5.03 -0.71 3.51
CA ARG A 520 4.39 -0.62 2.19
C ARG A 520 3.80 0.77 1.91
N ARG A 521 3.22 1.43 2.91
CA ARG A 521 2.76 2.83 2.79
C ARG A 521 3.91 3.79 2.54
N LEU A 522 5.00 3.67 3.30
CA LEU A 522 6.20 4.49 3.11
C LEU A 522 6.82 4.21 1.73
N TYR A 523 6.82 2.96 1.28
CA TYR A 523 7.24 2.62 -0.07
C TYR A 523 6.35 3.31 -1.12
N ALA A 524 5.02 3.24 -0.97
CA ALA A 524 4.09 3.87 -1.88
C ALA A 524 4.30 5.40 -1.96
N CYS A 525 4.61 6.05 -0.83
CA CYS A 525 4.87 7.48 -0.80
C CYS A 525 6.26 7.88 -1.31
N PHE A 526 7.30 7.07 -1.06
CA PHE A 526 8.69 7.52 -1.18
C PHE A 526 9.55 6.77 -2.19
N ALA A 527 9.20 5.54 -2.57
CA ALA A 527 10.05 4.75 -3.46
C ALA A 527 9.95 5.29 -4.89
N ALA A 528 11.11 5.55 -5.49
CA ALA A 528 11.23 5.84 -6.91
C ALA A 528 11.08 4.54 -7.71
N GLU A 529 10.20 4.54 -8.71
CA GLU A 529 10.03 3.45 -9.66
C GLU A 529 9.92 4.02 -11.08
N SER A 530 10.32 3.24 -12.08
CA SER A 530 10.23 3.67 -13.48
C SER A 530 8.78 3.94 -13.88
N GLY A 531 8.53 5.14 -14.40
CA GLY A 531 7.21 5.62 -14.78
C GLY A 531 6.30 5.98 -13.60
N LYS A 532 6.77 5.94 -12.35
CA LYS A 532 6.00 6.43 -11.19
C LYS A 532 6.09 7.96 -11.16
N VAL A 533 4.94 8.62 -11.06
CA VAL A 533 4.87 10.07 -10.92
C VAL A 533 5.40 10.44 -9.53
N GLU A 534 6.37 11.36 -9.48
CA GLU A 534 6.94 11.81 -8.21
C GLU A 534 5.89 12.59 -7.41
N HIS A 535 5.72 12.18 -6.14
CA HIS A 535 4.88 12.87 -5.18
C HIS A 535 5.71 13.94 -4.45
N LEU A 536 5.25 15.18 -4.49
CA LEU A 536 5.82 16.30 -3.76
C LEU A 536 5.55 16.15 -2.26
N PHE A 537 6.48 16.62 -1.44
CA PHE A 537 6.36 16.57 0.02
C PHE A 537 5.50 17.72 0.55
N THR A 538 4.23 17.76 0.13
CA THR A 538 3.25 18.82 0.47
C THR A 538 2.10 18.32 1.35
N TYR A 539 2.05 17.03 1.67
CA TYR A 539 0.97 16.36 2.41
C TYR A 539 0.66 16.94 3.81
N PHE A 540 1.59 17.69 4.42
CA PHE A 540 1.41 18.24 5.76
C PHE A 540 0.68 19.58 5.76
N LEU A 541 0.39 20.10 4.57
CA LEU A 541 -0.44 21.28 4.41
C LEU A 541 -1.89 20.88 4.61
N LYS A 542 -2.63 21.68 5.38
CA LYS A 542 -4.06 21.44 5.61
C LYS A 542 -4.88 21.48 4.32
N GLU A 543 -4.43 22.24 3.34
CA GLU A 543 -5.05 22.39 2.03
C GLU A 543 -3.98 22.18 0.94
N PRO A 544 -4.31 21.47 -0.17
CA PRO A 544 -3.43 21.33 -1.31
C PRO A 544 -3.02 22.69 -1.86
N ARG A 545 -1.76 22.81 -2.28
CA ARG A 545 -1.21 24.05 -2.84
C ARG A 545 -1.58 24.18 -4.29
N VAL A 546 -2.63 24.95 -4.56
CA VAL A 546 -2.97 25.37 -5.90
C VAL A 546 -2.08 26.54 -6.30
N GLU A 547 -1.40 26.43 -7.44
CA GLU A 547 -0.65 27.54 -8.03
C GLU A 547 -1.62 28.49 -8.76
N GLU A 548 -1.43 29.80 -8.61
CA GLU A 548 -2.27 30.81 -9.29
C GLU A 548 -2.07 30.79 -10.80
N ARG A 549 -0.82 30.54 -11.23
CA ARG A 549 -0.42 30.52 -12.63
C ARG A 549 0.59 29.40 -12.89
N LEU A 550 0.36 28.67 -13.98
CA LEU A 550 1.26 27.65 -14.49
C LEU A 550 1.53 27.95 -15.96
N VAL A 551 2.79 27.90 -16.37
CA VAL A 551 3.22 28.06 -17.76
C VAL A 551 4.04 26.85 -18.16
N VAL A 552 3.52 26.09 -19.12
CA VAL A 552 4.18 24.91 -19.67
C VAL A 552 4.87 25.31 -20.97
N VAL A 553 6.17 25.06 -21.08
CA VAL A 553 7.01 25.48 -22.21
C VAL A 553 7.62 24.26 -22.88
N GLU A 554 7.50 24.18 -24.20
CA GLU A 554 8.23 23.20 -24.99
C GLU A 554 9.68 23.66 -25.21
N VAL A 555 10.65 22.80 -24.90
CA VAL A 555 12.08 23.03 -25.10
C VAL A 555 12.61 22.00 -26.13
N PRO A 556 12.59 22.33 -27.44
CA PRO A 556 12.88 21.35 -28.50
C PRO A 556 14.30 20.79 -28.49
N GLN A 557 15.26 21.52 -27.90
CA GLN A 557 16.67 21.12 -27.81
C GLN A 557 17.04 20.43 -26.48
N ALA A 558 16.08 20.23 -25.58
CA ALA A 558 16.31 19.55 -24.31
C ALA A 558 16.58 18.04 -24.50
N ALA A 559 17.03 17.39 -23.44
CA ALA A 559 17.16 15.93 -23.43
C ALA A 559 15.82 15.27 -23.80
N PRO A 560 15.81 14.05 -24.39
CA PRO A 560 14.58 13.38 -24.85
C PRO A 560 13.48 13.22 -23.78
N ASN A 561 13.86 13.27 -22.50
CA ASN A 561 12.98 13.12 -21.35
C ASN A 561 12.52 14.45 -20.73
N GLU A 562 12.99 15.59 -21.23
CA GLU A 562 12.77 16.94 -20.66
C GLU A 562 12.21 17.91 -21.72
N ARG A 563 11.46 17.39 -22.70
CA ARG A 563 10.88 18.19 -23.79
C ARG A 563 9.95 19.29 -23.29
N TRP A 564 9.25 19.06 -22.18
CA TRP A 564 8.28 19.99 -21.61
C TRP A 564 8.71 20.39 -20.22
N GLU A 565 8.71 21.69 -19.94
CA GLU A 565 9.05 22.25 -18.64
C GLU A 565 7.88 23.04 -18.05
N VAL A 566 7.72 22.97 -16.73
CA VAL A 566 6.68 23.67 -15.96
C VAL A 566 7.29 24.82 -15.18
N HIS A 567 6.73 26.02 -15.36
CA HIS A 567 7.17 27.25 -14.71
C HIS A 567 6.01 27.98 -14.04
N ARG A 568 6.26 28.71 -12.93
CA ARG A 568 5.23 29.54 -12.26
C ARG A 568 4.89 30.82 -13.04
N ARG A 569 5.85 31.31 -13.82
CA ARG A 569 5.69 32.51 -14.66
C ARG A 569 6.48 32.37 -15.94
N LEU A 570 6.05 33.11 -16.96
CA LEU A 570 6.77 33.19 -18.22
C LEU A 570 8.08 33.97 -18.00
N VAL A 571 9.22 33.29 -18.05
CA VAL A 571 10.53 33.95 -17.93
C VAL A 571 11.00 34.37 -19.32
N ARG A 572 11.17 35.67 -19.55
CA ARG A 572 11.70 36.23 -20.80
C ARG A 572 13.08 36.86 -20.56
N GLY A 573 14.00 36.71 -21.51
CA GLY A 573 15.31 37.40 -21.52
C GLY A 573 16.35 36.79 -20.56
N GLN A 574 17.32 37.60 -20.10
CA GLN A 574 18.45 37.20 -19.22
C GLN A 574 18.05 36.55 -17.87
N LEU A 575 16.76 36.59 -17.52
CA LEU A 575 16.19 35.92 -16.35
C LEU A 575 15.97 34.41 -16.54
N ALA A 576 16.00 33.90 -17.78
CA ALA A 576 15.77 32.49 -18.11
C ALA A 576 16.75 31.52 -17.43
N GLY A 577 17.94 31.99 -17.03
CA GLY A 577 18.92 31.19 -16.28
C GLY A 577 18.76 31.24 -14.75
N ARG A 578 17.79 31.99 -14.19
CA ARG A 578 17.64 32.19 -12.74
C ARG A 578 16.45 31.46 -12.11
N GLU A 579 15.44 31.07 -12.87
CA GLU A 579 14.33 30.26 -12.35
C GLU A 579 14.47 28.81 -12.84
N SER A 580 14.63 27.89 -11.89
CA SER A 580 14.60 26.46 -12.15
C SER A 580 13.18 26.03 -12.52
N SER A 581 13.04 25.21 -13.55
CA SER A 581 11.80 24.51 -13.85
C SER A 581 11.30 23.73 -12.62
N MET A 582 10.00 23.80 -12.34
CA MET A 582 9.37 23.04 -11.26
C MET A 582 9.39 21.54 -11.56
N PHE A 583 9.21 21.20 -12.84
CA PHE A 583 9.13 19.83 -13.34
C PHE A 583 9.41 19.79 -14.84
N ALA A 584 10.09 18.74 -15.28
CA ALA A 584 10.34 18.49 -16.69
C ALA A 584 9.94 17.06 -17.05
N ALA A 585 9.33 16.90 -18.23
CA ALA A 585 8.87 15.60 -18.70
C ALA A 585 8.93 15.51 -20.23
N ALA A 586 8.83 14.27 -20.73
CA ALA A 586 8.93 13.98 -22.15
C ALA A 586 7.65 14.29 -22.94
N GLU A 587 6.49 14.29 -22.26
CA GLU A 587 5.16 14.44 -22.84
C GLU A 587 4.18 15.18 -21.92
N LEU A 588 3.19 15.88 -22.49
CA LEU A 588 2.18 16.64 -21.74
C LEU A 588 1.29 15.74 -20.88
N GLY A 589 1.14 14.46 -21.24
CA GLY A 589 0.42 13.48 -20.42
C GLY A 589 1.06 13.29 -19.03
N GLU A 590 2.39 13.24 -18.97
CA GLU A 590 3.14 13.15 -17.72
C GLU A 590 3.14 14.47 -16.95
N VAL A 591 3.23 15.61 -17.64
CA VAL A 591 3.06 16.94 -17.03
C VAL A 591 1.69 17.08 -16.38
N ALA A 592 0.61 16.71 -17.09
CA ALA A 592 -0.74 16.77 -16.56
C ALA A 592 -0.94 15.83 -15.37
N ALA A 593 -0.42 14.60 -15.46
CA ALA A 593 -0.45 13.63 -14.37
C ALA A 593 0.24 14.20 -13.12
N TRP A 594 1.45 14.76 -13.27
CA TRP A 594 2.21 15.34 -12.16
C TRP A 594 1.54 16.57 -11.54
N LEU A 595 1.01 17.50 -12.34
CA LEU A 595 0.32 18.69 -11.86
C LEU A 595 -0.94 18.36 -11.04
N VAL A 596 -1.74 17.41 -11.52
CA VAL A 596 -2.98 17.00 -10.85
C VAL A 596 -2.69 16.14 -9.62
N PHE A 597 -1.78 15.17 -9.74
CA PHE A 597 -1.43 14.28 -8.63
C PHE A 597 -0.88 15.03 -7.42
N ASN A 598 -0.16 16.13 -7.65
CA ASN A 598 0.40 16.97 -6.60
C ASN A 598 -0.53 18.12 -6.15
N GLY A 599 -1.77 18.17 -6.65
CA GLY A 599 -2.75 19.20 -6.28
C GLY A 599 -2.38 20.63 -6.69
N LEU A 600 -1.49 20.80 -7.68
CA LEU A 600 -0.99 22.10 -8.14
C LEU A 600 -1.96 22.84 -9.06
N PHE A 601 -2.91 22.10 -9.64
CA PHE A 601 -3.90 22.63 -10.57
C PHE A 601 -5.30 22.66 -9.94
N SER A 602 -6.03 23.75 -10.17
CA SER A 602 -7.47 23.83 -9.95
C SER A 602 -8.16 24.56 -11.11
N GLN A 603 -9.50 24.60 -11.09
CA GLN A 603 -10.27 25.36 -12.08
C GLN A 603 -9.96 26.87 -12.07
N SER A 604 -9.47 27.45 -10.96
CA SER A 604 -9.08 28.86 -10.91
C SER A 604 -7.65 29.14 -11.41
N THR A 605 -6.83 28.10 -11.59
CA THR A 605 -5.44 28.25 -12.05
C THR A 605 -5.37 28.76 -13.49
N VAL A 606 -4.58 29.81 -13.71
CA VAL A 606 -4.32 30.35 -15.05
C VAL A 606 -3.23 29.51 -15.73
N VAL A 607 -3.58 28.79 -16.78
CA VAL A 607 -2.67 27.91 -17.52
C VAL A 607 -2.22 28.57 -18.82
N GLY A 608 -0.91 28.67 -19.03
CA GLY A 608 -0.28 29.03 -20.30
C GLY A 608 0.47 27.85 -20.91
N LEU A 609 0.45 27.73 -22.24
CA LEU A 609 1.19 26.72 -22.99
C LEU A 609 1.97 27.41 -24.11
N VAL A 610 3.27 27.20 -24.15
CA VAL A 610 4.17 27.69 -25.20
C VAL A 610 4.71 26.49 -25.98
N ALA A 611 3.97 26.08 -27.00
CA ALA A 611 4.34 24.99 -27.90
C ALA A 611 5.14 25.55 -29.10
N ALA A 612 6.38 25.10 -29.26
CA ALA A 612 7.26 25.50 -30.36
C ALA A 612 7.02 24.64 -31.61
N THR A 613 6.89 23.33 -31.43
CA THR A 613 6.72 22.35 -32.52
C THR A 613 5.39 21.61 -32.45
N SER A 614 4.81 21.46 -31.25
CA SER A 614 3.49 20.84 -31.09
C SER A 614 2.37 21.76 -31.61
N ARG A 615 1.26 21.14 -32.06
CA ARG A 615 0.02 21.86 -32.41
C ARG A 615 -0.97 21.95 -31.22
N THR A 616 -0.68 21.30 -30.10
CA THR A 616 -1.55 21.30 -28.91
C THR A 616 -1.87 22.73 -28.48
N SER A 617 -3.15 23.01 -28.33
CA SER A 617 -3.64 24.28 -27.82
C SER A 617 -3.66 24.31 -26.30
N VAL A 618 -3.59 25.51 -25.72
CA VAL A 618 -3.78 25.72 -24.27
C VAL A 618 -5.12 25.15 -23.81
N THR A 619 -6.16 25.27 -24.65
CA THR A 619 -7.52 24.77 -24.37
C THR A 619 -7.56 23.24 -24.26
N GLU A 620 -6.87 22.52 -25.14
CA GLU A 620 -6.80 21.05 -25.08
C GLU A 620 -6.05 20.57 -23.85
N PHE A 621 -4.92 21.21 -23.55
CA PHE A 621 -4.14 20.87 -22.37
C PHE A 621 -4.91 21.16 -21.07
N ARG A 622 -5.63 22.29 -21.01
CA ARG A 622 -6.51 22.61 -19.89
C ARG A 622 -7.64 21.58 -19.74
N HIS A 623 -8.25 21.16 -20.84
CA HIS A 623 -9.28 20.13 -20.79
C HIS A 623 -8.75 18.80 -20.23
N LEU A 624 -7.52 18.43 -20.59
CA LEU A 624 -6.84 17.26 -20.01
C LEU A 624 -6.68 17.40 -18.49
N LEU A 625 -6.21 18.55 -18.01
CA LEU A 625 -6.04 18.83 -16.59
C LEU A 625 -7.37 18.75 -15.82
N GLU A 626 -8.44 19.34 -16.35
CA GLU A 626 -9.78 19.29 -15.75
C GLU A 626 -10.31 17.85 -15.66
N LYS A 627 -10.08 17.06 -16.71
CA LYS A 627 -10.48 15.64 -16.74
C LYS A 627 -9.66 14.79 -15.78
N PHE A 628 -8.34 14.99 -15.75
CA PHE A 628 -7.47 14.32 -14.79
C PHE A 628 -7.86 14.68 -13.36
N SER A 629 -8.16 15.95 -13.08
CA SER A 629 -8.58 16.39 -11.73
C SER A 629 -9.90 15.75 -11.28
N GLY A 630 -10.85 15.53 -12.18
CA GLY A 630 -12.10 14.83 -11.85
C GLY A 630 -11.93 13.31 -11.73
N MET A 631 -10.99 12.71 -12.45
CA MET A 631 -10.80 11.26 -12.49
C MET A 631 -9.75 10.76 -11.51
N PHE A 632 -8.74 11.54 -11.19
CA PHE A 632 -7.69 11.24 -10.24
C PHE A 632 -7.82 12.22 -9.09
N GLU A 633 -8.68 11.91 -8.13
CA GLU A 633 -8.63 12.60 -6.84
C GLU A 633 -7.23 12.40 -6.27
N SER A 634 -6.54 13.49 -5.91
CA SER A 634 -5.24 13.44 -5.25
C SER A 634 -5.40 12.61 -3.98
N PRO A 635 -4.89 11.36 -3.94
CA PRO A 635 -5.13 10.53 -2.79
C PRO A 635 -4.24 11.06 -1.67
N ASP A 636 -4.85 11.62 -0.62
CA ASP A 636 -4.14 11.74 0.66
C ASP A 636 -3.73 10.30 1.04
N PRO A 637 -2.42 9.98 1.14
CA PRO A 637 -1.96 8.63 1.47
C PRO A 637 -2.53 8.12 2.81
N PHE A 638 -3.07 9.01 3.65
CA PHE A 638 -3.75 8.66 4.90
C PHE A 638 -5.25 8.51 4.82
N ALA A 639 -5.89 8.97 3.75
CA ALA A 639 -7.27 8.61 3.48
C ALA A 639 -7.38 7.12 3.11
N ILE A 640 -6.27 6.50 2.68
CA ILE A 640 -6.21 5.08 2.34
C ILE A 640 -6.13 4.23 3.63
N PRO A 641 -7.11 3.33 3.86
CA PRO A 641 -7.11 2.48 5.05
C PRO A 641 -5.85 1.60 5.14
N PRO A 642 -5.24 1.43 6.34
CA PRO A 642 -4.06 0.58 6.55
C PRO A 642 -4.21 -0.84 5.98
N ALA A 643 -5.41 -1.44 6.11
CA ALA A 643 -5.74 -2.76 5.58
C ALA A 643 -5.53 -2.88 4.05
N THR A 644 -5.63 -1.78 3.30
CA THR A 644 -5.44 -1.78 1.84
C THR A 644 -4.00 -2.12 1.46
N PHE A 645 -3.02 -1.76 2.30
CA PHE A 645 -1.60 -2.08 2.06
C PHE A 645 -1.27 -3.56 2.33
N LEU A 646 -2.16 -4.33 2.98
CA LEU A 646 -2.00 -5.78 3.13
C LEU A 646 -2.23 -6.51 1.80
N ALA A 647 -3.14 -5.99 0.98
CA ALA A 647 -3.41 -6.51 -0.36
C ALA A 647 -2.32 -6.09 -1.37
N PRO A 648 -2.08 -6.91 -2.42
CA PRO A 648 -1.17 -6.52 -3.50
C PRO A 648 -1.67 -5.29 -4.27
N ARG A 649 -0.75 -4.61 -4.96
CA ARG A 649 -1.08 -3.48 -5.84
C ARG A 649 -2.00 -3.95 -6.96
N ARG A 650 -3.15 -3.29 -7.10
CA ARG A 650 -4.09 -3.47 -8.22
C ARG A 650 -4.41 -2.12 -8.85
N MET A 651 -4.61 -2.10 -10.16
CA MET A 651 -5.00 -0.88 -10.87
C MET A 651 -6.44 -0.50 -10.51
N ALA A 652 -6.64 0.73 -10.04
CA ALA A 652 -7.93 1.29 -9.69
C ALA A 652 -8.51 2.14 -10.82
N ARG A 653 -7.69 3.01 -11.42
CA ARG A 653 -8.10 3.93 -12.51
C ARG A 653 -7.06 3.98 -13.62
N VAL A 654 -7.51 4.16 -14.86
CA VAL A 654 -6.68 4.09 -16.07
C VAL A 654 -7.12 5.15 -17.06
N ALA A 655 -6.14 5.87 -17.63
CA ALA A 655 -6.33 6.77 -18.76
C ALA A 655 -5.26 6.60 -19.83
N LEU A 656 -5.67 6.83 -21.09
CA LEU A 656 -4.79 6.85 -22.23
C LEU A 656 -4.83 8.25 -22.85
N VAL A 657 -3.69 8.94 -22.91
CA VAL A 657 -3.54 10.19 -23.65
C VAL A 657 -2.90 9.88 -25.00
N VAL A 658 -3.66 10.05 -26.08
CA VAL A 658 -3.29 9.61 -27.43
C VAL A 658 -2.98 10.81 -28.32
N ASN A 659 -1.81 10.77 -28.96
CA ASN A 659 -1.38 11.74 -29.99
C ASN A 659 -1.47 13.22 -29.57
N LEU A 660 -1.31 13.54 -28.29
CA LEU A 660 -1.46 14.92 -27.81
C LEU A 660 -0.33 15.85 -28.28
N ASP A 661 0.92 15.35 -28.32
CA ASP A 661 2.13 16.16 -28.49
C ASP A 661 2.79 16.01 -29.87
N LEU A 662 2.00 15.63 -30.88
CA LEU A 662 2.53 15.39 -32.20
C LEU A 662 3.06 16.69 -32.84
N PRO A 663 4.22 16.64 -33.53
CA PRO A 663 4.71 17.78 -34.30
C PRO A 663 3.69 18.20 -35.37
N ARG A 664 3.61 19.51 -35.64
CA ARG A 664 2.71 20.08 -36.67
C ARG A 664 2.86 19.40 -38.05
N GLU A 665 4.07 19.02 -38.42
CA GLU A 665 4.39 18.38 -39.70
C GLU A 665 3.76 16.99 -39.87
N HIS A 666 3.41 16.32 -38.77
CA HIS A 666 2.84 14.98 -38.80
C HIS A 666 1.38 14.97 -39.28
N GLU A 667 0.65 16.08 -39.11
CA GLU A 667 -0.73 16.23 -39.61
C GLU A 667 -0.79 16.76 -41.06
N ASP A 668 0.20 17.55 -41.49
CA ASP A 668 0.25 18.06 -42.87
C ASP A 668 0.37 16.92 -43.91
N LEU A 669 0.88 15.76 -43.52
CA LEU A 669 0.89 14.55 -44.35
C LEU A 669 -0.50 13.90 -44.47
N SER A 670 -1.38 14.07 -43.48
CA SER A 670 -2.78 13.62 -43.53
C SER A 670 -3.71 14.60 -44.24
N ASP A 671 -3.48 15.91 -44.09
CA ASP A 671 -4.28 16.97 -44.76
C ASP A 671 -3.93 17.11 -46.26
N LYS A 672 -2.64 16.98 -46.65
CA LYS A 672 -2.21 17.02 -48.06
C LYS A 672 -2.70 15.82 -48.89
N ALA A 673 -3.19 14.76 -48.25
CA ALA A 673 -3.72 13.58 -48.94
C ALA A 673 -5.14 13.75 -49.49
N GLY A 674 -5.83 14.87 -49.23
CA GLY A 674 -7.00 15.33 -50.01
C GLY A 674 -8.20 14.37 -50.13
N VAL A 675 -8.34 13.36 -49.26
CA VAL A 675 -9.44 12.38 -49.33
C VAL A 675 -10.02 12.13 -47.95
N TYR A 676 -10.89 13.04 -47.48
CA TYR A 676 -11.77 12.78 -46.33
C TYR A 676 -13.07 12.12 -46.78
N PHE A 677 -12.95 10.93 -47.35
CA PHE A 677 -13.97 9.91 -47.22
C PHE A 677 -13.33 8.79 -46.41
N LEU A 678 -13.74 8.64 -45.15
CA LEU A 678 -13.63 7.37 -44.44
C LEU A 678 -14.94 6.62 -44.77
N PRO A 679 -14.97 5.69 -45.74
CA PRO A 679 -16.11 4.79 -45.88
C PRO A 679 -16.36 4.09 -44.54
N GLU A 680 -17.60 3.65 -44.28
CA GLU A 680 -18.00 2.92 -43.06
C GLU A 680 -17.09 1.70 -42.72
N ASN A 681 -16.25 1.26 -43.66
CA ASN A 681 -15.40 0.08 -43.57
C ASN A 681 -13.90 0.37 -43.31
N TRP A 682 -13.47 1.61 -43.05
CA TRP A 682 -12.06 1.95 -42.79
C TRP A 682 -11.73 2.05 -41.29
N ASP A 683 -10.70 1.31 -40.85
CA ASP A 683 -10.24 1.29 -39.46
C ASP A 683 -9.04 2.23 -39.24
N ILE A 684 -9.17 3.19 -38.31
CA ILE A 684 -8.11 4.14 -37.92
C ILE A 684 -6.88 3.43 -37.35
N LEU A 685 -7.05 2.22 -36.80
CA LEU A 685 -5.94 1.40 -36.32
C LEU A 685 -5.15 0.71 -37.46
N ASN A 686 -5.71 0.67 -38.67
CA ASN A 686 -5.16 -0.02 -39.84
C ASN A 686 -5.35 0.82 -41.12
N TYR A 687 -4.98 2.10 -41.05
CA TYR A 687 -5.27 3.09 -42.07
C TYR A 687 -4.43 2.91 -43.35
N GLY A 688 -5.07 3.13 -44.50
CA GLY A 688 -4.43 3.10 -45.81
C GLY A 688 -4.04 1.70 -46.31
N ARG A 689 -3.51 1.64 -47.54
CA ARG A 689 -3.01 0.38 -48.13
C ARG A 689 -1.84 -0.22 -47.36
N ALA A 690 -1.04 0.63 -46.72
CA ALA A 690 0.08 0.23 -45.88
C ALA A 690 -0.34 -0.26 -44.48
N ARG A 691 -1.64 -0.19 -44.14
CA ARG A 691 -2.22 -0.62 -42.85
C ARG A 691 -1.48 -0.03 -41.65
N GLN A 692 -1.22 1.26 -41.67
CA GLN A 692 -0.52 1.95 -40.60
C GLN A 692 -1.49 2.41 -39.52
N SER A 693 -1.11 2.23 -38.26
CA SER A 693 -1.86 2.80 -37.14
C SER A 693 -1.73 4.32 -37.17
N GLN A 694 -2.84 5.03 -37.09
CA GLN A 694 -2.82 6.49 -36.88
C GLN A 694 -2.48 6.88 -35.44
N ILE A 695 -2.41 5.89 -34.53
CA ILE A 695 -1.92 6.08 -33.17
C ILE A 695 -0.41 5.93 -33.18
N VAL A 696 0.28 7.03 -32.87
CA VAL A 696 1.74 7.15 -32.90
C VAL A 696 2.30 7.34 -31.51
N GLN A 697 1.59 8.05 -30.63
CA GLN A 697 2.00 8.26 -29.24
C GLN A 697 0.85 7.94 -28.29
N VAL A 698 1.14 7.23 -27.21
CA VAL A 698 0.21 6.99 -26.11
C VAL A 698 0.93 7.15 -24.78
N ALA A 699 0.44 8.04 -23.93
CA ALA A 699 0.77 8.08 -22.51
C ALA A 699 -0.26 7.22 -21.75
N LEU A 700 0.20 6.17 -21.07
CA LEU A 700 -0.64 5.36 -20.20
C LEU A 700 -0.52 5.88 -18.76
N VAL A 701 -1.58 6.47 -18.24
CA VAL A 701 -1.67 6.95 -16.87
C VAL A 701 -2.51 5.99 -16.03
N THR A 702 -1.98 5.49 -14.91
CA THR A 702 -2.68 4.56 -14.02
C THR A 702 -2.54 4.95 -12.57
N VAL A 703 -3.61 4.82 -11.79
CA VAL A 703 -3.58 4.90 -10.32
C VAL A 703 -3.91 3.55 -9.74
N ASN A 704 -3.14 3.11 -8.75
CA ASN A 704 -3.38 1.84 -8.05
C ASN A 704 -4.11 2.05 -6.70
N ASN A 705 -4.54 0.95 -6.08
CA ASN A 705 -5.18 0.96 -4.76
C ASN A 705 -4.29 1.43 -3.60
N TRP A 706 -2.98 1.57 -3.80
CA TRP A 706 -2.06 2.16 -2.82
C TRP A 706 -1.92 3.68 -3.00
N GLY A 707 -2.65 4.28 -3.94
CA GLY A 707 -2.58 5.71 -4.25
C GLY A 707 -1.40 6.11 -5.13
N GLU A 708 -0.65 5.16 -5.68
CA GLU A 708 0.48 5.47 -6.55
C GLU A 708 -0.01 5.77 -7.97
N MET A 709 0.43 6.89 -8.52
CA MET A 709 0.22 7.24 -9.93
C MET A 709 1.44 6.87 -10.77
N PHE A 710 1.19 6.27 -11.94
CA PHE A 710 2.21 5.97 -12.94
C PHE A 710 1.83 6.61 -14.26
N CYS A 711 2.81 7.15 -14.99
CA CYS A 711 2.70 7.57 -16.38
C CYS A 711 3.80 6.86 -17.19
N VAL A 712 3.41 6.12 -18.22
CA VAL A 712 4.35 5.39 -19.10
C VAL A 712 4.09 5.74 -20.55
N ARG A 713 5.14 6.20 -21.23
CA ARG A 713 5.13 6.60 -22.63
C ARG A 713 5.34 5.44 -23.59
N PHE A 714 4.54 5.39 -24.65
CA PHE A 714 4.69 4.46 -25.78
C PHE A 714 4.66 5.21 -27.12
N THR A 715 5.64 4.98 -28.00
CA THR A 715 5.77 5.66 -29.31
C THR A 715 6.00 4.71 -30.48
N GLY A 716 5.46 5.03 -31.65
CA GLY A 716 5.56 4.26 -32.89
C GLY A 716 4.32 3.44 -33.22
N ASN A 717 4.35 2.74 -34.36
CA ASN A 717 3.18 2.09 -34.96
C ASN A 717 2.56 0.96 -34.12
N ASP A 718 3.27 0.45 -33.11
CA ASP A 718 2.79 -0.57 -32.17
C ASP A 718 2.55 -0.02 -30.75
N ALA A 719 2.47 1.31 -30.57
CA ALA A 719 2.25 1.95 -29.29
C ALA A 719 1.01 1.41 -28.57
N LEU A 720 -0.16 1.43 -29.23
CA LEU A 720 -1.41 0.91 -28.66
C LEU A 720 -1.31 -0.58 -28.29
N SER A 721 -0.68 -1.38 -29.14
CA SER A 721 -0.46 -2.81 -28.88
C SER A 721 0.39 -3.06 -27.62
N ARG A 722 1.42 -2.24 -27.37
CA ARG A 722 2.24 -2.34 -26.15
C ARG A 722 1.51 -1.83 -24.91
N VAL A 723 0.68 -0.80 -25.04
CA VAL A 723 -0.21 -0.31 -23.97
C VAL A 723 -1.16 -1.43 -23.53
N VAL A 724 -1.88 -2.06 -24.47
CA VAL A 724 -2.78 -3.18 -24.16
C VAL A 724 -2.03 -4.33 -23.49
N HIS A 725 -0.87 -4.72 -24.03
CA HIS A 725 -0.06 -5.76 -23.40
C HIS A 725 0.35 -5.40 -21.96
N THR A 726 0.70 -4.14 -21.70
CA THR A 726 1.11 -3.68 -20.36
C THR A 726 -0.08 -3.65 -19.39
N LEU A 727 -1.22 -3.12 -19.84
CA LEU A 727 -2.45 -3.02 -19.07
C LEU A 727 -2.96 -4.41 -18.66
N PHE A 728 -3.18 -5.31 -19.61
CA PHE A 728 -3.81 -6.61 -19.35
C PHE A 728 -2.88 -7.64 -18.70
N ARG A 729 -1.57 -7.40 -18.68
CA ARG A 729 -0.62 -8.19 -17.88
C ARG A 729 -0.69 -7.83 -16.38
N ARG A 730 -1.09 -6.61 -16.05
CA ARG A 730 -1.22 -6.10 -14.67
C ARG A 730 -2.65 -6.16 -14.15
N LEU A 731 -3.62 -6.47 -15.02
CA LEU A 731 -5.03 -6.57 -14.68
C LEU A 731 -5.31 -7.89 -13.96
N ASP A 732 -5.93 -7.82 -12.78
CA ASP A 732 -6.52 -8.99 -12.12
C ASP A 732 -8.02 -9.09 -12.52
N PRO A 733 -8.45 -10.14 -13.24
CA PRO A 733 -9.86 -10.34 -13.57
C PRO A 733 -10.80 -10.39 -12.37
N ARG A 734 -10.31 -10.75 -11.19
CA ARG A 734 -11.11 -10.86 -9.95
C ARG A 734 -11.29 -9.52 -9.25
N ALA A 735 -10.44 -8.54 -9.57
CA ALA A 735 -10.46 -7.21 -8.98
C ALA A 735 -10.26 -6.16 -10.09
N PRO A 736 -11.26 -5.97 -10.97
CA PRO A 736 -11.16 -5.01 -12.05
C PRO A 736 -11.09 -3.57 -11.54
N PRO A 737 -10.57 -2.63 -12.36
CA PRO A 737 -10.62 -1.20 -12.10
C PRO A 737 -12.03 -0.71 -11.79
N GLU A 738 -12.13 0.36 -10.99
CA GLU A 738 -13.39 0.96 -10.55
C GLU A 738 -14.22 1.52 -11.71
N ALA A 739 -13.53 1.97 -12.76
CA ALA A 739 -14.12 2.55 -13.95
C ALA A 739 -13.45 2.03 -15.22
N MET A 740 -14.19 2.12 -16.32
CA MET A 740 -13.64 1.85 -17.66
C MET A 740 -12.52 2.84 -17.99
N PRO A 741 -11.46 2.42 -18.71
CA PRO A 741 -10.38 3.34 -19.06
C PRO A 741 -10.87 4.53 -19.89
N GLU A 742 -10.47 5.73 -19.50
CA GLU A 742 -10.75 6.93 -20.30
C GLU A 742 -9.71 7.12 -21.40
N VAL A 743 -10.16 7.56 -22.57
CA VAL A 743 -9.29 7.87 -23.71
C VAL A 743 -9.38 9.37 -23.99
N PHE A 744 -8.22 10.03 -23.99
CA PHE A 744 -8.04 11.43 -24.32
C PHE A 744 -7.30 11.55 -25.65
N ALA A 745 -7.75 12.46 -26.49
CA ALA A 745 -7.13 12.81 -27.76
C ALA A 745 -7.42 14.30 -28.04
N PRO A 746 -6.61 14.96 -28.90
CA PRO A 746 -6.86 16.33 -29.35
C PRO A 746 -8.27 16.55 -29.90
N HIS A 747 -8.68 17.81 -30.01
CA HIS A 747 -9.98 18.15 -30.62
C HIS A 747 -9.90 18.06 -32.15
N GLY A 748 -10.96 17.55 -32.77
CA GLY A 748 -11.05 17.42 -34.21
C GLY A 748 -11.83 16.17 -34.64
N ARG A 749 -12.40 16.19 -35.84
CA ARG A 749 -13.26 15.11 -36.34
C ARG A 749 -12.51 13.76 -36.43
N GLN A 750 -11.25 13.78 -36.85
CA GLN A 750 -10.39 12.60 -36.93
C GLN A 750 -10.05 12.03 -35.54
N TYR A 751 -9.71 12.90 -34.58
CA TYR A 751 -9.39 12.49 -33.21
C TYR A 751 -10.62 12.01 -32.45
N GLN A 752 -11.81 12.53 -32.73
CA GLN A 752 -13.06 12.00 -32.20
C GLN A 752 -13.32 10.58 -32.68
N ALA A 753 -13.11 10.31 -33.98
CA ALA A 753 -13.24 8.97 -34.53
C ALA A 753 -12.18 8.02 -33.93
N LEU A 754 -10.94 8.50 -33.73
CA LEU A 754 -9.87 7.77 -33.04
C LEU A 754 -10.27 7.42 -31.60
N ARG A 755 -10.72 8.40 -30.82
CA ARG A 755 -11.15 8.23 -29.43
C ARG A 755 -12.26 7.18 -29.32
N ASN A 756 -13.29 7.30 -30.15
CA ASN A 756 -14.40 6.35 -30.18
C ASN A 756 -13.93 4.94 -30.55
N ARG A 757 -13.03 4.83 -31.52
CA ARG A 757 -12.48 3.54 -31.97
C ARG A 757 -11.66 2.84 -30.88
N VAL A 758 -10.77 3.59 -30.21
CA VAL A 758 -9.96 3.05 -29.10
C VAL A 758 -10.86 2.69 -27.92
N GLY A 759 -11.84 3.55 -27.58
CA GLY A 759 -12.81 3.27 -26.53
C GLY A 759 -13.58 1.97 -26.78
N LYS A 760 -14.06 1.75 -28.01
CA LYS A 760 -14.75 0.50 -28.41
C LYS A 760 -13.83 -0.73 -28.37
N LEU A 761 -12.55 -0.58 -28.74
CA LEU A 761 -11.59 -1.67 -28.62
C LEU A 761 -11.40 -2.04 -27.14
N LEU A 762 -11.19 -1.05 -26.27
CA LEU A 762 -11.00 -1.26 -24.83
C LEU A 762 -12.25 -1.87 -24.19
N SER A 763 -13.47 -1.44 -24.55
CA SER A 763 -14.70 -2.04 -24.02
C SER A 763 -14.78 -3.54 -24.33
N THR A 764 -14.55 -3.94 -25.59
CA THR A 764 -14.55 -5.37 -25.97
C THR A 764 -13.43 -6.16 -25.28
N LEU A 765 -12.25 -5.55 -25.10
CA LEU A 765 -11.14 -6.18 -24.36
C LEU A 765 -11.52 -6.41 -22.88
N TYR A 766 -12.14 -5.43 -22.23
CA TYR A 766 -12.60 -5.55 -20.84
C TYR A 766 -13.74 -6.54 -20.69
N GLU A 767 -14.73 -6.57 -21.59
CA GLU A 767 -15.80 -7.58 -21.61
C GLU A 767 -15.22 -9.01 -21.68
N THR A 768 -14.20 -9.20 -22.53
CA THR A 768 -13.49 -10.48 -22.67
C THR A 768 -12.73 -10.86 -21.40
N CYS A 769 -12.07 -9.89 -20.76
CA CYS A 769 -11.15 -10.14 -19.64
C CYS A 769 -11.81 -10.12 -18.25
N VAL A 770 -12.89 -9.36 -18.06
CA VAL A 770 -13.50 -9.06 -16.75
C VAL A 770 -14.92 -9.62 -16.62
N GLY A 771 -15.67 -9.75 -17.73
CA GLY A 771 -17.09 -10.14 -17.66
C GLY A 771 -17.36 -11.45 -16.89
N GLU A 772 -18.57 -11.60 -16.34
CA GLU A 772 -18.98 -12.79 -15.57
C GLU A 772 -18.70 -14.08 -16.34
N GLN A 773 -18.02 -15.02 -15.68
CA GLN A 773 -17.80 -16.36 -16.22
C GLN A 773 -19.02 -17.23 -15.89
N GLN A 774 -19.89 -17.42 -16.87
CA GLN A 774 -20.88 -18.50 -16.81
C GLN A 774 -20.20 -19.81 -17.26
N GLY A 775 -19.76 -20.61 -16.29
CA GLY A 775 -19.14 -21.93 -16.49
C GLY A 775 -17.67 -21.91 -16.89
N SER A 776 -17.06 -23.09 -17.04
CA SER A 776 -15.66 -23.31 -17.40
C SER A 776 -15.37 -23.04 -18.89
N ARG A 777 -15.53 -21.78 -19.33
CA ARG A 777 -15.24 -21.34 -20.71
C ARG A 777 -13.98 -20.48 -20.80
N CYS A 778 -13.23 -20.67 -21.88
CA CYS A 778 -12.05 -19.88 -22.24
C CYS A 778 -12.45 -18.78 -23.22
N ARG A 779 -12.35 -17.50 -22.84
CA ARG A 779 -12.67 -16.37 -23.73
C ARG A 779 -11.44 -15.91 -24.49
N VAL A 780 -11.56 -15.73 -25.80
CA VAL A 780 -10.45 -15.35 -26.67
C VAL A 780 -10.86 -14.22 -27.60
N PHE A 781 -10.12 -13.12 -27.60
CA PHE A 781 -10.35 -11.98 -28.48
C PHE A 781 -9.12 -11.71 -29.36
N ALA A 782 -9.32 -11.62 -30.67
CA ALA A 782 -8.28 -11.31 -31.64
C ALA A 782 -8.55 -9.97 -32.35
N TYR A 783 -7.51 -9.14 -32.45
CA TYR A 783 -7.60 -7.82 -33.09
C TYR A 783 -6.31 -7.43 -33.83
N GLU A 784 -6.41 -6.45 -34.73
CA GLU A 784 -5.33 -5.95 -35.59
C GLU A 784 -5.03 -4.47 -35.32
N VAL A 785 -3.74 -4.11 -35.19
CA VAL A 785 -3.26 -2.72 -35.10
C VAL A 785 -1.98 -2.59 -35.91
N GLY A 786 -1.94 -1.64 -36.84
CA GLY A 786 -0.74 -1.38 -37.65
C GLY A 786 -0.28 -2.59 -38.47
N GLY A 787 -1.21 -3.44 -38.92
CA GLY A 787 -0.91 -4.69 -39.63
C GLY A 787 -0.31 -5.81 -38.75
N ARG A 788 -0.26 -5.62 -37.43
CA ARG A 788 0.13 -6.64 -36.45
C ARG A 788 -1.09 -7.11 -35.68
N PHE A 789 -1.05 -8.36 -35.23
CA PHE A 789 -2.17 -8.98 -34.54
C PHE A 789 -1.86 -9.20 -33.07
N GLN A 790 -2.88 -9.10 -32.23
CA GLN A 790 -2.83 -9.54 -30.85
C GLN A 790 -4.02 -10.44 -30.54
N VAL A 791 -3.76 -11.46 -29.72
CA VAL A 791 -4.76 -12.38 -29.22
C VAL A 791 -4.70 -12.34 -27.70
N ILE A 792 -5.81 -11.93 -27.08
CA ILE A 792 -5.99 -11.98 -25.64
C ILE A 792 -6.81 -13.22 -25.30
N ARG A 793 -6.41 -13.89 -24.23
CA ARG A 793 -7.10 -15.06 -23.72
C ARG A 793 -7.26 -14.99 -22.22
N ARG A 794 -8.47 -15.33 -21.77
CA ARG A 794 -8.80 -15.59 -20.37
C ARG A 794 -9.11 -17.07 -20.16
N GLU A 795 -8.27 -17.74 -19.39
CA GLU A 795 -8.47 -19.09 -18.85
C GLU A 795 -8.67 -18.96 -17.34
N ASP A 796 -9.91 -19.09 -16.86
CA ASP A 796 -10.32 -18.80 -15.48
C ASP A 796 -9.88 -17.40 -14.99
N ALA A 797 -8.87 -17.36 -14.11
CA ALA A 797 -8.27 -16.15 -13.55
C ALA A 797 -6.95 -15.75 -14.23
N ARG A 798 -6.48 -16.50 -15.24
CA ARG A 798 -5.24 -16.22 -15.96
C ARG A 798 -5.52 -15.48 -17.26
N LEU A 799 -4.95 -14.28 -17.39
CA LEU A 799 -4.92 -13.53 -18.64
C LEU A 799 -3.60 -13.75 -19.36
N THR A 800 -3.67 -13.99 -20.67
CA THR A 800 -2.49 -14.06 -21.55
C THR A 800 -2.71 -13.18 -22.77
N VAL A 801 -1.68 -12.40 -23.11
CA VAL A 801 -1.67 -11.54 -24.30
C VAL A 801 -0.55 -12.02 -25.21
N VAL A 802 -0.87 -12.41 -26.44
CA VAL A 802 0.10 -12.97 -27.39
C VAL A 802 0.07 -12.17 -28.69
N GLY A 803 1.23 -11.68 -29.12
CA GLY A 803 1.41 -11.04 -30.41
C GLY A 803 1.55 -12.05 -31.55
N ALA A 804 0.98 -11.74 -32.71
CA ALA A 804 1.13 -12.49 -33.95
C ALA A 804 1.45 -11.56 -35.13
N ARG A 805 2.30 -12.05 -36.05
CA ARG A 805 2.73 -11.29 -37.25
C ARG A 805 1.90 -11.58 -38.50
N SER A 806 0.99 -12.54 -38.45
CA SER A 806 0.15 -12.94 -39.59
C SER A 806 -1.14 -13.63 -39.13
N VAL A 807 -2.14 -13.70 -40.01
CA VAL A 807 -3.40 -14.43 -39.78
C VAL A 807 -3.13 -15.91 -39.46
N ARG A 808 -2.13 -16.54 -40.10
CA ARG A 808 -1.68 -17.90 -39.74
C ARG A 808 -1.13 -17.98 -38.31
N GLY A 809 -0.49 -16.91 -37.82
CA GLY A 809 -0.10 -16.76 -36.42
C GLY A 809 -1.31 -16.70 -35.48
N VAL A 810 -2.35 -15.94 -35.85
CA VAL A 810 -3.61 -15.86 -35.09
C VAL A 810 -4.30 -17.22 -35.03
N LEU A 811 -4.45 -17.92 -36.17
CA LEU A 811 -5.03 -19.26 -36.24
C LEU A 811 -4.28 -20.27 -35.37
N ARG A 812 -2.94 -20.19 -35.29
CA ARG A 812 -2.17 -21.04 -34.36
C ARG A 812 -2.51 -20.78 -32.90
N GLN A 813 -2.90 -19.56 -32.54
CA GLN A 813 -3.36 -19.25 -31.18
C GLN A 813 -4.80 -19.72 -30.96
N LEU A 814 -5.70 -19.45 -31.91
CA LEU A 814 -7.11 -19.85 -31.84
C LEU A 814 -7.33 -21.37 -31.87
N GLY A 815 -6.41 -22.12 -32.50
CA GLY A 815 -6.43 -23.58 -32.58
C GLY A 815 -5.66 -24.29 -31.47
N ARG A 816 -5.27 -23.61 -30.38
CA ARG A 816 -4.57 -24.26 -29.26
C ARG A 816 -5.52 -25.24 -28.55
N MET A 817 -5.10 -26.51 -28.46
CA MET A 817 -5.84 -27.55 -27.76
C MET A 817 -5.90 -27.25 -26.25
N GLY A 818 -7.07 -27.46 -25.64
CA GLY A 818 -7.32 -27.27 -24.22
C GLY A 818 -8.58 -28.02 -23.76
N THR A 819 -8.82 -28.06 -22.46
CA THR A 819 -9.94 -28.79 -21.84
C THR A 819 -11.23 -27.99 -21.76
N MET A 820 -11.15 -26.65 -21.83
CA MET A 820 -12.30 -25.75 -21.77
C MET A 820 -12.87 -25.47 -23.17
N VAL A 821 -14.18 -25.19 -23.25
CA VAL A 821 -14.83 -24.67 -24.47
C VAL A 821 -14.39 -23.23 -24.70
N GLN A 822 -13.98 -22.91 -25.93
CA GLN A 822 -13.45 -21.62 -26.33
C GLN A 822 -14.55 -20.72 -26.92
N GLU A 823 -14.75 -19.57 -26.31
CA GLU A 823 -15.59 -18.51 -26.85
C GLU A 823 -14.70 -17.50 -27.58
N THR A 824 -14.63 -17.63 -28.91
CA THR A 824 -13.81 -16.76 -29.75
C THR A 824 -14.61 -15.52 -30.18
N THR A 825 -13.98 -14.34 -30.11
CA THR A 825 -14.42 -13.07 -30.68
C THR A 825 -13.30 -12.50 -31.56
N CYS A 826 -13.66 -11.87 -32.67
CA CYS A 826 -12.73 -11.14 -33.52
C CYS A 826 -13.19 -9.69 -33.62
N ASP A 827 -12.26 -8.75 -33.62
CA ASP A 827 -12.58 -7.35 -33.77
C ASP A 827 -13.28 -7.07 -35.12
N HIS A 828 -14.39 -6.35 -35.05
CA HIS A 828 -15.29 -6.05 -36.16
C HIS A 828 -14.68 -5.16 -37.25
N LEU A 829 -13.71 -4.31 -36.92
CA LEU A 829 -13.06 -3.39 -37.87
C LEU A 829 -11.71 -3.90 -38.38
N SER A 830 -11.17 -4.97 -37.80
CA SER A 830 -9.94 -5.61 -38.28
C SER A 830 -10.19 -6.25 -39.67
N PRO A 831 -9.59 -5.73 -40.74
CA PRO A 831 -9.89 -6.17 -42.11
C PRO A 831 -9.34 -7.57 -42.37
N SER A 832 -8.18 -7.94 -41.83
CA SER A 832 -7.58 -9.26 -42.08
C SER A 832 -8.27 -10.40 -41.33
N LEU A 833 -9.10 -10.06 -40.34
CA LEU A 833 -9.85 -11.01 -39.53
C LEU A 833 -11.29 -11.17 -40.02
N SER A 834 -11.66 -10.55 -41.15
CA SER A 834 -13.04 -10.56 -41.68
C SER A 834 -13.57 -11.97 -41.89
N ASP A 835 -12.76 -12.88 -42.45
CA ASP A 835 -13.18 -14.25 -42.76
C ASP A 835 -13.36 -15.07 -41.48
N LEU A 836 -12.46 -14.88 -40.51
CA LEU A 836 -12.52 -15.54 -39.19
C LEU A 836 -13.77 -15.06 -38.45
N ARG A 837 -14.02 -13.74 -38.44
CA ARG A 837 -15.19 -13.12 -37.83
C ARG A 837 -16.50 -13.64 -38.44
N ALA A 838 -16.60 -13.68 -39.77
CA ALA A 838 -17.79 -14.17 -40.46
C ALA A 838 -18.18 -15.58 -39.99
N LEU A 839 -17.18 -16.47 -39.84
CA LEU A 839 -17.40 -17.84 -39.39
C LEU A 839 -17.77 -17.90 -37.90
N VAL A 840 -17.12 -17.09 -37.05
CA VAL A 840 -17.46 -16.98 -35.61
C VAL A 840 -18.87 -16.45 -35.39
N ASP A 841 -19.26 -15.38 -36.11
CA ASP A 841 -20.58 -14.77 -35.98
C ASP A 841 -21.68 -15.73 -36.45
N ARG A 842 -21.41 -16.49 -37.51
CA ARG A 842 -22.32 -17.55 -37.97
C ARG A 842 -22.50 -18.65 -36.92
N ALA A 843 -21.42 -19.07 -36.26
CA ALA A 843 -21.48 -20.09 -35.20
C ALA A 843 -22.38 -19.69 -34.03
N ARG A 844 -22.44 -18.40 -33.71
CA ARG A 844 -23.32 -17.87 -32.65
C ARG A 844 -24.80 -17.93 -33.00
N LEU A 845 -25.13 -17.85 -34.29
CA LEU A 845 -26.51 -17.91 -34.79
C LEU A 845 -26.99 -19.35 -34.98
N GLU A 846 -26.07 -20.30 -35.20
CA GLU A 846 -26.38 -21.70 -35.53
C GLU A 846 -25.95 -22.65 -34.41
N LEU A 847 -26.62 -22.55 -33.27
CA LEU A 847 -26.32 -23.32 -32.05
C LEU A 847 -26.40 -24.86 -32.22
N ASP A 848 -27.05 -25.34 -33.29
CA ASP A 848 -27.23 -26.77 -33.57
C ASP A 848 -26.08 -27.39 -34.40
N SER A 849 -25.15 -26.58 -34.92
CA SER A 849 -24.04 -27.07 -35.77
C SER A 849 -22.78 -27.34 -34.95
N GLU A 850 -22.23 -28.55 -35.06
CA GLU A 850 -21.01 -28.91 -34.32
C GLU A 850 -19.74 -28.43 -35.05
N VAL A 851 -19.71 -28.43 -36.39
CA VAL A 851 -18.52 -28.02 -37.17
C VAL A 851 -18.92 -27.07 -38.29
N LEU A 852 -18.17 -25.97 -38.41
CA LEU A 852 -18.37 -24.95 -39.44
C LEU A 852 -17.12 -24.82 -40.29
N ILE A 853 -17.26 -24.96 -41.61
CA ILE A 853 -16.18 -24.79 -42.57
C ILE A 853 -16.43 -23.55 -43.41
N GLY A 854 -15.55 -22.56 -43.30
CA GLY A 854 -15.53 -21.40 -44.19
C GLY A 854 -14.48 -21.61 -45.27
N TRP A 855 -14.74 -21.21 -46.51
CA TRP A 855 -13.70 -21.13 -47.53
C TRP A 855 -13.78 -19.82 -48.31
N ARG A 856 -12.61 -19.35 -48.76
CA ARG A 856 -12.49 -18.17 -49.61
C ARG A 856 -11.37 -18.38 -50.61
N THR A 857 -11.65 -18.11 -51.88
CA THR A 857 -10.64 -18.13 -52.94
C THR A 857 -10.17 -16.72 -53.23
N GLU A 858 -8.88 -16.46 -53.04
CA GLU A 858 -8.22 -15.23 -53.43
C GLU A 858 -7.19 -15.54 -54.52
N ARG A 859 -7.46 -15.09 -55.75
CA ARG A 859 -6.62 -15.35 -56.94
C ARG A 859 -6.42 -16.85 -57.19
N THR A 860 -5.25 -17.39 -56.82
CA THR A 860 -4.84 -18.79 -57.05
C THR A 860 -4.74 -19.62 -55.77
N VAL A 861 -5.10 -19.04 -54.62
CA VAL A 861 -5.04 -19.69 -53.30
C VAL A 861 -6.42 -19.67 -52.66
N THR A 862 -6.85 -20.83 -52.18
CA THR A 862 -8.07 -21.00 -51.39
C THR A 862 -7.70 -21.23 -49.93
N ARG A 863 -8.20 -20.34 -49.07
CA ARG A 863 -8.12 -20.48 -47.62
C ARG A 863 -9.36 -21.24 -47.14
N VAL A 864 -9.15 -22.30 -46.38
CA VAL A 864 -10.21 -23.05 -45.72
C VAL A 864 -10.03 -22.90 -44.21
N LEU A 865 -11.08 -22.44 -43.55
CA LEU A 865 -11.20 -22.24 -42.12
C LEU A 865 -12.12 -23.32 -41.56
N VAL A 866 -11.76 -23.91 -40.43
CA VAL A 866 -12.57 -24.91 -39.72
C VAL A 866 -12.75 -24.44 -38.30
N LEU A 867 -13.99 -24.29 -37.86
CA LEU A 867 -14.37 -24.02 -36.48
C LEU A 867 -15.02 -25.29 -35.93
N ASP A 868 -14.45 -25.82 -34.86
CA ASP A 868 -14.90 -27.07 -34.22
C ASP A 868 -15.96 -26.82 -33.12
N GLU A 869 -16.48 -27.91 -32.57
CA GLU A 869 -17.52 -27.93 -31.55
C GLU A 869 -17.07 -27.32 -30.21
N SER A 870 -15.75 -27.22 -30.03
CA SER A 870 -15.14 -26.61 -28.86
C SER A 870 -14.84 -25.13 -29.07
N GLY A 871 -15.23 -24.56 -30.21
CA GLY A 871 -15.04 -23.14 -30.57
C GLY A 871 -13.61 -22.77 -30.96
N ARG A 872 -12.78 -23.77 -31.31
CA ARG A 872 -11.41 -23.58 -31.78
C ARG A 872 -11.36 -23.48 -33.29
N MET A 873 -10.48 -22.61 -33.76
CA MET A 873 -10.38 -22.31 -35.18
C MET A 873 -9.04 -22.75 -35.77
N PHE A 874 -9.14 -23.52 -36.84
CA PHE A 874 -8.01 -23.98 -37.65
C PHE A 874 -8.12 -23.39 -39.04
N GLY A 875 -6.97 -23.21 -39.70
CA GLY A 875 -6.97 -22.77 -41.10
C GLY A 875 -5.86 -23.42 -41.89
N LEU A 876 -6.17 -23.67 -43.15
CA LEU A 876 -5.25 -24.19 -44.16
C LEU A 876 -5.35 -23.32 -45.40
N GLU A 877 -4.26 -23.24 -46.15
CA GLU A 877 -4.22 -22.59 -47.46
C GLU A 877 -3.80 -23.65 -48.48
N CYS A 878 -4.50 -23.70 -49.61
CA CYS A 878 -4.24 -24.65 -50.69
C CYS A 878 -4.39 -23.97 -52.05
N PRO A 879 -3.76 -24.47 -53.13
CA PRO A 879 -4.02 -23.97 -54.47
C PRO A 879 -5.50 -24.13 -54.84
N SER A 880 -6.09 -23.16 -55.53
CA SER A 880 -7.54 -23.18 -55.83
C SER A 880 -8.00 -24.41 -56.60
N ALA A 881 -7.15 -24.97 -57.46
CA ALA A 881 -7.40 -26.22 -58.17
C ALA A 881 -7.53 -27.45 -57.25
N GLN A 882 -7.13 -27.34 -55.98
CA GLN A 882 -7.19 -28.41 -54.98
C GLN A 882 -8.26 -28.15 -53.90
N ALA A 883 -8.96 -27.02 -53.94
CA ALA A 883 -9.93 -26.62 -52.92
C ALA A 883 -11.01 -27.69 -52.71
N ASP A 884 -11.64 -28.15 -53.79
CA ASP A 884 -12.69 -29.19 -53.73
C ASP A 884 -12.16 -30.48 -53.11
N ARG A 885 -10.96 -30.93 -53.52
CA ARG A 885 -10.34 -32.13 -52.96
C ARG A 885 -10.06 -32.01 -51.46
N VAL A 886 -9.66 -30.82 -50.99
CA VAL A 886 -9.40 -30.57 -49.57
C VAL A 886 -10.71 -30.53 -48.79
N LEU A 887 -11.73 -29.85 -49.30
CA LEU A 887 -13.07 -29.82 -48.70
C LEU A 887 -13.66 -31.23 -48.59
N SER A 888 -13.65 -32.02 -49.67
CA SER A 888 -14.14 -33.41 -49.66
C SER A 888 -13.39 -34.29 -48.65
N ARG A 889 -12.07 -34.08 -48.46
CA ARG A 889 -11.29 -34.80 -47.44
C ARG A 889 -11.69 -34.41 -46.02
N LEU A 890 -11.93 -33.12 -45.75
CA LEU A 890 -12.38 -32.65 -44.45
C LEU A 890 -13.76 -33.18 -44.11
N ILE A 891 -14.70 -33.13 -45.05
CA ILE A 891 -16.06 -33.67 -44.90
C ILE A 891 -16.03 -35.16 -44.57
N ARG A 892 -15.22 -35.94 -45.30
CA ARG A 892 -15.05 -37.38 -45.02
C ARG A 892 -14.52 -37.64 -43.61
N ARG A 893 -13.55 -36.84 -43.14
CA ARG A 893 -12.98 -36.99 -41.79
C ARG A 893 -13.98 -36.64 -40.70
N VAL A 894 -14.68 -35.51 -40.83
CA VAL A 894 -15.72 -35.09 -39.86
C VAL A 894 -16.86 -36.10 -39.83
N GLY A 895 -17.35 -36.51 -41.01
CA GLY A 895 -18.38 -37.55 -41.14
C GLY A 895 -17.96 -38.86 -40.46
N TYR A 896 -16.72 -39.31 -40.68
CA TYR A 896 -16.19 -40.52 -40.04
C TYR A 896 -16.13 -40.41 -38.51
N HIS A 897 -15.76 -39.25 -37.97
CA HIS A 897 -15.71 -39.03 -36.52
C HIS A 897 -17.11 -38.98 -35.88
N ALA A 898 -18.09 -38.45 -36.59
CA ALA A 898 -19.48 -38.33 -36.15
C ALA A 898 -20.39 -39.50 -36.60
N ARG A 899 -19.80 -40.62 -37.05
CA ARG A 899 -20.50 -41.76 -37.67
C ARG A 899 -21.60 -42.39 -36.82
N SER A 900 -21.51 -42.32 -35.49
CA SER A 900 -22.56 -42.81 -34.58
C SER A 900 -23.80 -41.90 -34.54
N ARG A 901 -23.63 -40.62 -34.90
CA ARG A 901 -24.64 -39.55 -34.85
C ARG A 901 -25.20 -39.21 -36.23
N VAL A 902 -24.47 -39.49 -37.30
CA VAL A 902 -24.85 -39.20 -38.69
C VAL A 902 -25.36 -40.46 -39.39
N LYS A 903 -26.69 -40.60 -39.53
CA LYS A 903 -27.33 -41.73 -40.23
C LYS A 903 -27.91 -41.34 -41.59
N THR A 904 -28.28 -40.07 -41.74
CA THR A 904 -28.88 -39.50 -42.94
C THR A 904 -28.09 -38.28 -43.44
N ALA A 905 -28.33 -37.89 -44.70
CA ALA A 905 -27.81 -36.62 -45.23
C ALA A 905 -28.29 -35.40 -44.44
N ALA A 906 -29.48 -35.48 -43.84
CA ALA A 906 -30.02 -34.42 -42.99
C ALA A 906 -29.23 -34.29 -41.68
N ASP A 907 -28.80 -35.42 -41.07
CA ASP A 907 -27.97 -35.42 -39.86
C ASP A 907 -26.58 -34.81 -40.13
N LEU A 908 -25.98 -35.14 -41.29
CA LEU A 908 -24.70 -34.54 -41.67
C LEU A 908 -24.82 -33.03 -41.90
N ARG A 909 -25.93 -32.57 -42.49
CA ARG A 909 -26.20 -31.13 -42.72
C ARG A 909 -26.51 -30.36 -41.43
N LYS A 910 -27.02 -31.04 -40.40
CA LYS A 910 -27.17 -30.46 -39.05
C LYS A 910 -25.81 -30.34 -38.36
N LEU A 911 -24.96 -31.37 -38.48
CA LEU A 911 -23.67 -31.44 -37.81
C LEU A 911 -22.58 -30.57 -38.46
N LEU A 912 -22.53 -30.52 -39.80
CA LEU A 912 -21.49 -29.84 -40.57
C LEU A 912 -22.13 -28.82 -41.52
N ARG A 913 -21.69 -27.57 -41.43
CA ARG A 913 -22.09 -26.52 -42.37
C ARG A 913 -20.90 -25.88 -43.06
N ILE A 914 -21.09 -25.56 -44.34
CA ILE A 914 -20.05 -25.03 -45.21
C ILE A 914 -20.53 -23.71 -45.78
N TYR A 915 -19.66 -22.71 -45.70
CA TYR A 915 -19.93 -21.34 -46.12
C TYR A 915 -18.82 -20.81 -47.02
N GLU A 916 -19.20 -20.05 -48.03
CA GLU A 916 -18.25 -19.18 -48.72
C GLU A 916 -18.11 -17.88 -47.90
N CYS A 917 -16.90 -17.54 -47.51
CA CYS A 917 -16.60 -16.30 -46.81
C CYS A 917 -16.28 -15.20 -47.82
N ARG A 918 -17.11 -14.16 -47.89
CA ARG A 918 -16.90 -13.01 -48.78
C ARG A 918 -17.19 -11.72 -48.04
N ASP A 919 -16.22 -10.80 -48.06
CA ASP A 919 -16.32 -9.45 -47.48
C ASP A 919 -16.83 -9.43 -46.03
N GLY A 920 -16.37 -10.37 -45.21
CA GLY A 920 -16.76 -10.48 -43.80
C GLY A 920 -18.18 -11.00 -43.56
N ARG A 921 -18.83 -11.56 -44.58
CA ARG A 921 -20.12 -12.25 -44.49
C ARG A 921 -19.97 -13.70 -44.97
N THR A 922 -20.80 -14.59 -44.43
CA THR A 922 -20.96 -15.95 -44.95
C THR A 922 -22.08 -15.93 -46.01
N LEU A 923 -21.77 -16.27 -47.25
CA LEU A 923 -22.74 -16.39 -48.33
C LEU A 923 -23.13 -17.86 -48.51
N GLY A 924 -24.45 -18.11 -48.55
CA GLY A 924 -25.08 -19.38 -48.93
C GLY A 924 -24.65 -20.60 -48.10
N SER A 925 -25.60 -21.35 -47.53
CA SER A 925 -25.33 -22.74 -47.16
C SER A 925 -25.31 -23.59 -48.44
N GLN A 926 -24.37 -23.32 -49.36
CA GLN A 926 -24.27 -24.11 -50.58
C GLN A 926 -23.69 -25.48 -50.22
N THR A 927 -24.55 -26.43 -49.93
CA THR A 927 -24.20 -27.85 -50.10
C THR A 927 -24.04 -28.13 -51.59
N VAL A 928 -22.93 -27.73 -52.22
CA VAL A 928 -22.50 -28.21 -53.56
C VAL A 928 -21.92 -29.63 -53.45
N LEU A 929 -22.54 -30.47 -52.62
CA LEU A 929 -21.96 -31.75 -52.20
C LEU A 929 -23.01 -32.86 -52.26
N SER A 930 -23.98 -32.84 -53.17
CA SER A 930 -24.93 -33.96 -53.30
C SER A 930 -24.19 -35.30 -53.45
N ASP A 931 -23.18 -35.32 -54.31
CA ASP A 931 -22.49 -36.56 -54.71
C ASP A 931 -21.41 -36.97 -53.70
N ASP A 932 -20.68 -36.03 -53.13
CA ASP A 932 -19.68 -36.31 -52.09
C ASP A 932 -20.32 -36.56 -50.72
N THR A 933 -21.50 -35.99 -50.44
CA THR A 933 -22.31 -36.33 -49.25
C THR A 933 -22.86 -37.74 -49.37
N ALA A 934 -23.37 -38.13 -50.55
CA ALA A 934 -23.81 -39.49 -50.82
C ALA A 934 -22.64 -40.49 -50.63
N ARG A 935 -21.47 -40.22 -51.20
CA ARG A 935 -20.25 -41.05 -51.01
C ARG A 935 -19.78 -41.09 -49.57
N ALA A 936 -19.83 -39.97 -48.84
CA ALA A 936 -19.50 -39.93 -47.42
C ALA A 936 -20.46 -40.80 -46.60
N LEU A 937 -21.77 -40.74 -46.87
CA LEU A 937 -22.77 -41.59 -46.22
C LEU A 937 -22.60 -43.08 -46.56
N THR A 938 -22.22 -43.42 -47.80
CA THR A 938 -21.88 -44.80 -48.18
C THR A 938 -20.66 -45.31 -47.42
N LEU A 939 -19.62 -44.47 -47.25
CA LEU A 939 -18.43 -44.79 -46.45
C LEU A 939 -18.78 -44.95 -44.95
N LEU A 940 -19.80 -44.24 -44.46
CA LEU A 940 -20.34 -44.38 -43.10
C LEU A 940 -21.21 -45.62 -42.89
N GLN A 941 -21.49 -46.43 -43.92
CA GLN A 941 -22.22 -47.70 -43.81
C GLN A 941 -21.31 -48.94 -43.86
N LEU A 942 -20.01 -48.78 -44.18
CA LEU A 942 -19.05 -49.90 -44.25
C LEU A 942 -18.62 -50.43 -42.87
N PRO A 943 -18.74 -51.73 -42.54
CA PRO A 943 -18.41 -52.25 -41.21
C PRO A 943 -17.02 -51.80 -40.73
N ARG A 944 -16.90 -51.46 -39.44
CA ARG A 944 -15.63 -50.98 -38.87
C ARG A 944 -14.52 -51.99 -39.16
N ALA A 945 -13.39 -51.51 -39.70
CA ALA A 945 -12.20 -52.33 -39.86
C ALA A 945 -11.78 -52.88 -38.49
N ARG A 946 -11.58 -54.21 -38.42
CA ARG A 946 -11.06 -54.91 -37.25
C ARG A 946 -9.65 -54.41 -36.92
N LYS A 947 -9.36 -54.20 -35.63
CA LYS A 947 -8.07 -53.92 -34.96
C LYS A 947 -7.04 -53.09 -35.77
N SER A 948 -6.85 -51.85 -35.37
CA SER A 948 -5.79 -50.98 -35.89
C SER A 948 -4.41 -51.41 -35.34
N GLU A 949 -3.65 -52.21 -36.08
CA GLU A 949 -2.27 -52.55 -35.71
C GLU A 949 -1.29 -51.43 -36.08
N LEU A 950 -0.47 -51.01 -35.12
CA LEU A 950 0.57 -49.98 -35.29
C LEU A 950 1.93 -50.64 -35.44
N TRP A 951 2.51 -50.54 -36.64
CA TRP A 951 3.79 -51.14 -36.98
C TRP A 951 4.91 -50.10 -36.87
N LEU A 952 6.00 -50.42 -36.17
CA LEU A 952 7.22 -49.62 -36.25
C LEU A 952 8.10 -50.20 -37.36
N LYS A 953 8.32 -49.44 -38.44
CA LYS A 953 9.10 -49.86 -39.61
C LYS A 953 10.20 -48.86 -39.89
N GLY A 954 11.24 -49.30 -40.59
CA GLY A 954 12.27 -48.38 -41.08
C GLY A 954 13.68 -48.95 -41.06
N ASP A 955 14.61 -48.12 -41.50
CA ASP A 955 16.01 -48.48 -41.66
C ASP A 955 16.87 -47.69 -40.66
N LEU A 956 17.48 -48.39 -39.71
CA LEU A 956 18.29 -47.76 -38.67
C LEU A 956 19.62 -47.22 -39.18
N ARG A 957 20.03 -47.56 -40.41
CA ARG A 957 21.18 -46.94 -41.08
C ARG A 957 20.99 -45.43 -41.26
N GLU A 958 19.75 -44.95 -41.32
CA GLU A 958 19.41 -43.52 -41.40
C GLU A 958 19.23 -42.84 -40.01
N GLY A 959 19.60 -43.52 -38.92
CA GLY A 959 19.51 -43.00 -37.55
C GLY A 959 18.07 -42.75 -37.08
N ARG A 960 17.88 -41.84 -36.10
CA ARG A 960 16.56 -41.52 -35.52
C ARG A 960 15.50 -41.07 -36.53
N GLN A 961 15.90 -40.67 -37.73
CA GLN A 961 15.03 -40.15 -38.77
C GLN A 961 14.53 -41.24 -39.75
N GLY A 962 15.16 -42.42 -39.74
CA GLY A 962 14.81 -43.55 -40.61
C GLY A 962 13.70 -44.45 -40.08
N LEU A 963 13.38 -44.35 -38.78
CA LEU A 963 12.28 -45.08 -38.14
C LEU A 963 10.96 -44.33 -38.31
N TYR A 964 9.92 -45.02 -38.74
CA TYR A 964 8.58 -44.48 -38.97
C TYR A 964 7.49 -45.44 -38.50
N PHE A 965 6.33 -44.91 -38.14
CA PHE A 965 5.19 -45.72 -37.75
C PHE A 965 4.23 -45.91 -38.92
N ARG A 966 3.68 -47.11 -39.07
CA ARG A 966 2.67 -47.44 -40.09
C ARG A 966 1.38 -47.92 -39.43
N LEU A 967 0.27 -47.25 -39.72
CA LEU A 967 -1.08 -47.63 -39.29
C LEU A 967 -1.92 -47.94 -40.53
N GLY A 968 -2.26 -49.21 -40.74
CA GLY A 968 -2.85 -49.66 -42.00
C GLY A 968 -1.94 -49.30 -43.20
N ASN A 969 -2.45 -48.50 -44.14
CA ASN A 969 -1.69 -48.04 -45.31
C ASN A 969 -1.01 -46.67 -45.13
N GLN A 970 -1.14 -46.03 -43.96
CA GLN A 970 -0.57 -44.69 -43.71
C GLN A 970 0.80 -44.82 -43.05
N ILE A 971 1.78 -44.07 -43.56
CA ILE A 971 3.15 -44.04 -43.08
C ILE A 971 3.43 -42.68 -42.44
N PHE A 972 4.04 -42.69 -41.27
CA PHE A 972 4.28 -41.52 -40.47
C PHE A 972 5.76 -41.43 -40.06
N GLY A 973 6.51 -40.54 -40.73
CA GLY A 973 7.96 -40.40 -40.58
C GLY A 973 8.41 -39.15 -39.80
N PRO A 974 9.52 -39.22 -39.04
CA PRO A 974 10.08 -38.09 -38.27
C PRO A 974 10.47 -36.91 -39.15
N ARG A 975 10.91 -37.16 -40.40
CA ARG A 975 11.25 -36.13 -41.39
C ARG A 975 10.05 -35.23 -41.75
N GLN A 976 8.84 -35.77 -41.68
CA GLN A 976 7.62 -35.06 -42.09
C GLN A 976 6.90 -34.39 -40.91
N PHE A 977 7.08 -34.89 -39.68
CA PHE A 977 6.28 -34.48 -38.52
C PHE A 977 7.10 -34.01 -37.28
N GLY A 978 8.44 -34.05 -37.32
CA GLY A 978 9.30 -33.50 -36.26
C GLY A 978 9.47 -34.39 -35.02
N ARG A 979 10.15 -33.93 -33.96
CA ARG A 979 10.46 -34.75 -32.76
C ARG A 979 9.27 -35.00 -31.82
N SER A 980 8.30 -34.09 -31.77
CA SER A 980 7.05 -34.24 -30.99
C SER A 980 6.07 -35.25 -31.61
N PHE A 981 6.46 -35.81 -32.75
CA PHE A 981 5.66 -36.66 -33.62
C PHE A 981 5.12 -37.91 -32.95
N VAL A 982 5.94 -38.66 -32.20
CA VAL A 982 5.48 -39.92 -31.57
C VAL A 982 4.40 -39.63 -30.52
N PHE A 983 4.59 -38.57 -29.75
CA PHE A 983 3.61 -38.12 -28.76
C PHE A 983 2.31 -37.67 -29.42
N GLU A 984 2.38 -36.89 -30.49
CA GLU A 984 1.20 -36.39 -31.20
C GLU A 984 0.50 -37.48 -32.03
N LEU A 985 1.23 -38.44 -32.57
CA LEU A 985 0.69 -39.60 -33.28
C LEU A 985 -0.10 -40.48 -32.32
N VAL A 986 0.48 -40.84 -31.17
CA VAL A 986 -0.20 -41.65 -30.15
C VAL A 986 -1.39 -40.91 -29.55
N ARG A 987 -1.24 -39.61 -29.24
CA ARG A 987 -2.33 -38.76 -28.79
C ARG A 987 -3.47 -38.72 -29.81
N ARG A 988 -3.15 -38.60 -31.10
CA ARG A 988 -4.12 -38.59 -32.19
C ARG A 988 -4.83 -39.93 -32.39
N LEU A 989 -4.08 -41.03 -32.30
CA LEU A 989 -4.62 -42.39 -32.33
C LEU A 989 -5.57 -42.65 -31.15
N LEU A 990 -5.20 -42.23 -29.94
CA LEU A 990 -6.04 -42.35 -28.75
C LEU A 990 -7.27 -41.47 -28.84
N SER A 991 -7.15 -40.22 -29.33
CA SER A 991 -8.30 -39.34 -29.52
C SER A 991 -9.28 -39.81 -30.59
N GLU A 992 -8.81 -40.51 -31.63
CA GLU A 992 -9.65 -41.07 -32.68
C GLU A 992 -10.26 -42.44 -32.30
N HIS A 993 -9.69 -43.14 -31.31
CA HIS A 993 -10.11 -44.49 -30.89
C HIS A 993 -10.75 -44.61 -29.49
N THR A 994 -11.09 -43.51 -28.80
CA THR A 994 -11.77 -43.49 -27.48
C THR A 994 -13.14 -44.20 -27.41
N LEU A 995 -13.68 -44.69 -28.52
CA LEU A 995 -14.96 -45.43 -28.58
C LEU A 995 -14.78 -46.97 -28.59
N TYR A 996 -13.62 -47.48 -28.15
CA TYR A 996 -13.34 -48.91 -28.05
C TYR A 996 -12.49 -49.27 -26.84
N ASP A 997 -12.73 -50.46 -26.27
CA ASP A 997 -11.99 -51.00 -25.14
C ASP A 997 -10.48 -50.89 -25.36
N ALA A 998 -9.78 -50.34 -24.36
CA ALA A 998 -8.35 -50.14 -24.34
C ALA A 998 -7.58 -51.46 -24.11
N GLU A 999 -7.96 -52.54 -24.79
CA GLU A 999 -7.27 -53.82 -24.70
C GLU A 999 -6.29 -53.99 -25.86
N VAL A 1000 -5.01 -53.78 -25.51
CA VAL A 1000 -3.76 -54.22 -26.14
C VAL A 1000 -3.36 -53.48 -27.43
N PHE A 1001 -2.51 -52.46 -27.27
CA PHE A 1001 -1.62 -52.01 -28.36
C PHE A 1001 -0.42 -52.97 -28.42
N THR A 1002 -0.25 -53.66 -29.54
CA THR A 1002 0.95 -54.45 -29.83
C THR A 1002 1.83 -53.66 -30.79
N ILE A 1003 3.05 -53.30 -30.37
CA ILE A 1003 4.05 -52.73 -31.28
C ILE A 1003 4.85 -53.89 -31.84
N ASP A 1004 4.66 -54.17 -33.12
CA ASP A 1004 5.46 -55.14 -33.84
C ASP A 1004 6.58 -54.40 -34.61
N ALA A 1005 7.83 -54.78 -34.29
CA ALA A 1005 9.06 -54.21 -34.83
C ALA A 1005 9.85 -55.21 -35.69
N CYS A 1006 9.22 -56.32 -36.12
CA CYS A 1006 9.85 -57.36 -36.94
C CYS A 1006 10.42 -56.85 -38.28
N ASP A 1007 9.95 -55.70 -38.77
CA ASP A 1007 10.28 -55.13 -40.09
C ASP A 1007 11.25 -53.92 -40.01
N VAL A 1008 12.07 -53.85 -38.96
CA VAL A 1008 13.14 -52.84 -38.84
C VAL A 1008 14.46 -53.44 -39.36
N ASN A 1009 15.05 -52.83 -40.39
CA ASN A 1009 16.34 -53.26 -40.91
C ASN A 1009 17.47 -52.64 -40.08
N PHE A 1010 18.26 -53.47 -39.41
CA PHE A 1010 19.35 -53.05 -38.52
C PHE A 1010 20.67 -52.84 -39.26
N GLY A 1011 20.76 -53.23 -40.54
CA GLY A 1011 21.97 -53.21 -41.36
C GLY A 1011 23.02 -54.26 -40.95
N GLU A 1012 23.85 -54.71 -41.89
CA GLU A 1012 25.08 -55.45 -41.55
C GLU A 1012 26.13 -54.47 -41.01
N THR A 1013 26.76 -54.82 -39.90
CA THR A 1013 27.95 -54.12 -39.39
C THR A 1013 29.04 -54.22 -40.44
N ALA A 1014 29.25 -53.14 -41.19
CA ALA A 1014 30.38 -53.04 -42.10
C ALA A 1014 31.67 -53.17 -41.28
N ASN A 1015 32.31 -54.34 -41.43
CA ASN A 1015 33.44 -54.91 -40.68
C ASN A 1015 33.03 -55.79 -39.51
N GLY A 1016 33.09 -57.11 -39.73
CA GLY A 1016 32.81 -58.19 -38.79
C GLY A 1016 33.71 -58.23 -37.54
N LYS A 1017 33.60 -57.21 -36.69
CA LYS A 1017 33.85 -57.31 -35.26
C LYS A 1017 32.55 -56.92 -34.57
N ASP A 1018 32.00 -57.84 -33.80
CA ASP A 1018 30.90 -57.58 -32.87
C ASP A 1018 31.31 -56.44 -31.93
N ASP A 1019 30.92 -55.21 -32.26
CA ASP A 1019 30.95 -54.09 -31.33
C ASP A 1019 29.61 -54.08 -30.57
N PRO A 1020 29.56 -54.58 -29.31
CA PRO A 1020 28.34 -54.56 -28.51
C PRO A 1020 27.79 -53.14 -28.29
N GLY A 1021 28.55 -52.09 -28.59
CA GLY A 1021 28.10 -50.70 -28.60
C GLY A 1021 27.05 -50.35 -29.68
N SER A 1022 27.04 -51.06 -30.82
CA SER A 1022 26.13 -50.79 -31.95
C SER A 1022 24.71 -51.30 -31.68
N VAL A 1023 24.57 -52.58 -31.33
CA VAL A 1023 23.29 -53.21 -30.98
C VAL A 1023 22.69 -52.58 -29.71
N GLY A 1024 23.54 -52.25 -28.72
CA GLY A 1024 23.12 -51.54 -27.52
C GLY A 1024 22.59 -50.12 -27.77
N LYS A 1025 23.08 -49.41 -28.80
CA LYS A 1025 22.53 -48.10 -29.21
C LYS A 1025 21.20 -48.25 -29.95
N GLN A 1026 21.05 -49.30 -30.74
CA GLN A 1026 19.83 -49.58 -31.52
C GLN A 1026 18.67 -50.03 -30.62
N LEU A 1027 18.91 -50.90 -29.62
CA LEU A 1027 17.89 -51.29 -28.63
C LEU A 1027 17.45 -50.13 -27.73
N ARG A 1028 18.36 -49.21 -27.37
CA ARG A 1028 18.01 -47.99 -26.62
C ARG A 1028 17.07 -47.06 -27.38
N LEU A 1029 17.12 -47.06 -28.71
CA LEU A 1029 16.24 -46.24 -29.55
C LEU A 1029 14.81 -46.80 -29.59
N VAL A 1030 14.66 -48.13 -29.65
CA VAL A 1030 13.35 -48.80 -29.56
C VAL A 1030 12.75 -48.61 -28.16
N GLN A 1031 13.55 -48.79 -27.09
CA GLN A 1031 13.12 -48.50 -25.71
C GLN A 1031 12.78 -47.02 -25.48
N MET A 1032 13.45 -46.09 -26.15
CA MET A 1032 13.12 -44.67 -26.10
C MET A 1032 11.74 -44.40 -26.72
N ALA A 1033 11.45 -45.01 -27.88
CA ALA A 1033 10.13 -44.90 -28.51
C ALA A 1033 9.04 -45.52 -27.64
N GLU A 1034 9.29 -46.70 -27.04
CA GLU A 1034 8.38 -47.34 -26.08
C GLU A 1034 8.10 -46.42 -24.88
N ARG A 1035 9.13 -45.84 -24.25
CA ARG A 1035 8.97 -44.88 -23.13
C ARG A 1035 8.19 -43.65 -23.53
N TRP A 1036 8.38 -43.12 -24.74
CA TRP A 1036 7.62 -41.97 -25.23
C TRP A 1036 6.15 -42.30 -25.46
N ILE A 1037 5.85 -43.51 -25.91
CA ILE A 1037 4.47 -44.00 -26.07
C ILE A 1037 3.82 -44.17 -24.69
N VAL A 1038 4.54 -44.73 -23.72
CA VAL A 1038 4.05 -44.85 -22.32
C VAL A 1038 3.80 -43.49 -21.68
N LEU A 1039 4.70 -42.51 -21.85
CA LEU A 1039 4.50 -41.15 -21.37
C LEU A 1039 3.33 -40.44 -22.05
N ALA A 1040 3.13 -40.66 -23.35
CA ALA A 1040 1.97 -40.16 -24.08
C ALA A 1040 0.65 -40.76 -23.55
N LEU A 1041 0.63 -42.07 -23.30
CA LEU A 1041 -0.50 -42.77 -22.69
C LEU A 1041 -0.82 -42.28 -21.27
N ALA A 1042 0.21 -42.05 -20.43
CA ALA A 1042 0.05 -41.53 -19.08
C ALA A 1042 -0.53 -40.11 -19.05
N SER A 1043 -0.14 -39.25 -20.00
CA SER A 1043 -0.68 -37.88 -20.12
C SER A 1043 -2.16 -37.81 -20.53
N PHE A 1044 -2.73 -38.94 -20.98
CA PHE A 1044 -4.13 -39.05 -21.41
C PHE A 1044 -5.06 -39.51 -20.27
N GLN A 1045 -4.55 -40.09 -19.18
CA GLN A 1045 -5.35 -40.57 -18.04
C GLN A 1045 -5.41 -39.54 -16.91
N GLY A 1046 -6.53 -38.83 -16.82
CA GLY A 1046 -6.91 -38.00 -15.66
C GLY A 1046 -7.77 -38.72 -14.61
N ALA A 1047 -7.82 -40.06 -14.57
CA ALA A 1047 -8.56 -40.83 -13.56
C ALA A 1047 -7.84 -42.17 -13.25
N ALA A 1048 -7.76 -42.51 -11.96
CA ALA A 1048 -6.99 -43.63 -11.43
C ALA A 1048 -7.53 -45.02 -11.81
N GLY A 1049 -6.60 -45.95 -12.09
CA GLY A 1049 -6.77 -47.39 -11.87
C GLY A 1049 -7.22 -48.25 -13.06
N LYS A 1050 -6.28 -48.66 -13.93
CA LYS A 1050 -6.28 -49.98 -14.62
C LYS A 1050 -4.84 -50.41 -14.90
N HIS A 1051 -4.49 -51.65 -14.55
CA HIS A 1051 -3.17 -52.25 -14.81
C HIS A 1051 -3.00 -52.61 -16.29
N TRP A 1052 -1.92 -52.15 -16.91
CA TRP A 1052 -1.50 -52.61 -18.23
C TRP A 1052 -0.78 -53.95 -18.10
N ARG A 1053 -1.27 -55.02 -18.74
CA ARG A 1053 -0.52 -56.28 -18.85
C ARG A 1053 0.66 -56.05 -19.79
N ARG A 1054 1.87 -56.14 -19.22
CA ARG A 1054 3.12 -56.21 -19.96
C ARG A 1054 3.19 -57.58 -20.64
N THR A 1055 2.75 -57.71 -21.89
CA THR A 1055 3.07 -58.91 -22.69
C THR A 1055 4.56 -58.85 -22.99
N THR A 1056 5.31 -59.66 -22.23
CA THR A 1056 6.73 -60.04 -22.38
C THR A 1056 7.71 -58.90 -22.74
N PRO A 1057 8.67 -58.52 -21.85
CA PRO A 1057 9.82 -57.74 -22.30
C PRO A 1057 10.53 -58.49 -23.41
N PHE A 1058 11.10 -57.78 -24.38
CA PHE A 1058 12.00 -58.34 -25.39
C PHE A 1058 13.18 -59.02 -24.68
N ARG A 1059 13.02 -60.29 -24.27
CA ARG A 1059 14.08 -61.16 -23.75
C ARG A 1059 14.65 -61.93 -24.93
N GLY A 1060 15.29 -61.20 -25.83
CA GLY A 1060 16.28 -61.76 -26.73
C GLY A 1060 17.62 -61.87 -25.99
N GLY A 1061 17.68 -62.72 -24.96
CA GLY A 1061 18.96 -63.20 -24.45
C GLY A 1061 19.36 -64.39 -25.31
N PHE A 1062 20.42 -64.23 -26.10
CA PHE A 1062 21.17 -65.41 -26.55
C PHE A 1062 21.66 -66.16 -25.30
N PRO A 1063 21.52 -67.49 -25.22
CA PRO A 1063 21.89 -68.25 -24.04
C PRO A 1063 23.41 -68.22 -23.83
N ILE A 1064 23.84 -67.89 -22.61
CA ILE A 1064 25.13 -68.35 -22.07
C ILE A 1064 24.90 -69.82 -21.64
N PRO A 1065 25.82 -70.77 -21.87
CA PRO A 1065 25.60 -72.18 -21.55
C PRO A 1065 25.47 -72.40 -20.05
N GLY A 1066 24.46 -73.16 -19.62
CA GLY A 1066 24.41 -73.75 -18.28
C GLY A 1066 23.48 -73.07 -17.26
N SER A 1067 22.17 -73.08 -17.50
CA SER A 1067 21.18 -73.16 -16.42
C SER A 1067 19.79 -73.47 -16.99
N SER A 1068 19.23 -74.59 -16.52
CA SER A 1068 17.97 -75.22 -16.94
C SER A 1068 16.73 -74.32 -16.77
N PRO A 1069 15.65 -74.61 -17.52
CA PRO A 1069 14.47 -73.76 -17.57
C PRO A 1069 13.56 -74.02 -16.38
N LEU A 1070 13.04 -72.95 -15.78
CA LEU A 1070 11.88 -73.02 -14.90
C LEU A 1070 10.69 -72.40 -15.64
N GLU A 1071 9.67 -73.22 -15.72
CA GLU A 1071 8.46 -73.11 -16.49
C GLU A 1071 7.44 -72.18 -15.78
N ILE A 1072 6.41 -71.76 -16.55
CA ILE A 1072 5.09 -71.21 -16.15
C ILE A 1072 5.08 -69.78 -15.55
N VAL A 1073 4.10 -68.87 -15.76
CA VAL A 1073 2.72 -68.82 -16.28
C VAL A 1073 2.52 -67.47 -16.96
#